data_AF-A0A969T8W0-F1
#
_entry.id   AF-A0A969T8W0-F1
#
_cell.length_a   1.000
_cell.length_b   1.000
_cell.length_c   1.000
_cell.angle_alpha   90.00
_cell.angle_beta   90.00
_cell.angle_gamma   90.00
#
_symmetry.space_group_name_H-M   'P 1'
#
loop_
_entity.id
_entity.type
_entity.pdbx_description
1 polymer ?
#
loop_
_entity_poly.entity_id
_entity_poly.type
_entity_poly.pdbx_seq_one_letter_code
_entity_poly.pdbx_strand_id
1 'polypeptide(L)'
;MSDSISVGVINNHATALEALESEIDILRKYGTFQQKSDYVRLVGSHYQKLINSESDRSQSKPIPLQYRDRIAQIAFLSQSDLTPDSINSVLAINRSIYHDMIGEAGYQNQIAVDIFKSNRAPNMEKIADNNRLLHRIPNYIRDKKKPEMYVHKGIEPQGFSPVELMVRIANTHFSESALVARPTSQFRDLFCENYTPAQYNQAILAKAEFDKLFNAASIANLKLRHETGPVLKVSTTSGKKLEITNLIKFDHPQAFSAKAFNLKLVETTNQEAYHKLVALAQVKGGVDGKGNPIYKSLGTVCEISRGELGLKSEIITELADVSLASPLTKRQVLLKFQQAFNYADSFANKIPDSDRVSMAAATWHACTTSNNHKDANSSNKISNFAFAAFADQIIGQLKELQFTSFLAAELKQHNQTPDELWRNKDKISLQVQALDDKRFLYVSDPTTETDHKLGVLSPKGAQLPVGTIAKGKIIGNAIATATLNIPGVDQPITFGKMGAYECCDRQFNDELVKVTLKPIAPQTKPILRLDGKEIGELDSLSIEMLKEVNRLKEGQKLDVTLNTFGSDSATYTLATTAMGNIIRVNRQAFAAHQQQRFNGEPATVEVGFKQSQPAMGVFLDLDGSQKLAGIFTNNHKSSKETLIKAGLWKDGATFNATITSNITIAKIAIDPNSVQYPPLGQWISPERAQNSTVPTPIEILADRFLLKMK
;
A
#
# COMPACT_ATOMS: atom_id res chain seq x y z
N MET A 1 -17.15 41.19 -7.98
CA MET A 1 -16.64 39.81 -8.13
C MET A 1 -15.46 39.88 -9.09
N SER A 2 -14.26 39.54 -8.64
CA SER A 2 -13.01 39.60 -9.42
C SER A 2 -12.92 38.46 -10.44
N ASP A 3 -12.11 38.61 -11.48
CA ASP A 3 -11.71 37.47 -12.32
C ASP A 3 -10.76 36.56 -11.50
N SER A 4 -11.37 35.62 -10.79
CA SER A 4 -10.69 34.71 -9.86
C SER A 4 -9.56 33.90 -10.50
N ILE A 5 -9.58 33.72 -11.83
CA ILE A 5 -8.57 32.96 -12.56
C ILE A 5 -7.32 33.80 -12.78
N SER A 6 -7.43 35.02 -13.32
CA SER A 6 -6.27 35.90 -13.54
C SER A 6 -5.61 36.33 -12.22
N VAL A 7 -6.40 36.68 -11.20
CA VAL A 7 -5.88 36.99 -9.85
C VAL A 7 -5.06 35.83 -9.28
N GLY A 8 -5.53 34.59 -9.43
CA GLY A 8 -4.80 33.41 -8.95
C GLY A 8 -3.47 33.17 -9.66
N VAL A 9 -3.42 33.39 -10.98
CA VAL A 9 -2.18 33.24 -11.78
C VAL A 9 -1.17 34.33 -11.42
N ILE A 10 -1.61 35.59 -11.37
CA ILE A 10 -0.74 36.73 -11.07
C ILE A 10 -0.19 36.64 -9.64
N ASN A 11 -1.01 36.27 -8.66
CA ASN A 11 -0.55 36.08 -7.27
C ASN A 11 0.52 34.99 -7.15
N ASN A 12 0.36 33.85 -7.84
CA ASN A 12 1.37 32.80 -7.83
C ASN A 12 2.69 33.28 -8.45
N HIS A 13 2.64 34.11 -9.51
CA HIS A 13 3.82 34.70 -10.13
C HIS A 13 4.51 35.72 -9.19
N ALA A 14 3.74 36.62 -8.57
CA ALA A 14 4.27 37.58 -7.58
C ALA A 14 4.94 36.85 -6.40
N THR A 15 4.29 35.82 -5.85
CA THR A 15 4.86 35.00 -4.77
C THR A 15 6.16 34.32 -5.20
N ALA A 16 6.26 33.87 -6.45
CA ALA A 16 7.49 33.26 -6.97
C ALA A 16 8.64 34.27 -7.03
N LEU A 17 8.37 35.48 -7.50
CA LEU A 17 9.36 36.56 -7.57
C LEU A 17 9.84 36.98 -6.17
N GLU A 18 8.92 37.21 -5.23
CA GLU A 18 9.25 37.57 -3.84
C GLU A 18 10.12 36.49 -3.17
N ALA A 19 9.82 35.22 -3.45
CA ALA A 19 10.61 34.10 -2.94
C ALA A 19 12.05 34.12 -3.48
N LEU A 20 12.23 34.38 -4.78
CA LEU A 20 13.56 34.44 -5.40
C LEU A 20 14.33 35.71 -5.01
N GLU A 21 13.66 36.86 -4.84
CA GLU A 21 14.28 38.08 -4.30
C GLU A 21 14.79 37.82 -2.86
N SER A 22 13.94 37.23 -2.01
CA SER A 22 14.29 36.89 -0.63
C SER A 22 15.41 35.86 -0.53
N GLU A 23 15.45 34.88 -1.45
CA GLU A 23 16.55 33.93 -1.56
C GLU A 23 17.88 34.63 -1.82
N ILE A 24 17.91 35.62 -2.72
CA ILE A 24 19.11 36.41 -2.98
C ILE A 24 19.55 37.16 -1.71
N ASP A 25 18.61 37.75 -0.98
CA ASP A 25 18.92 38.47 0.26
C ASP A 25 19.50 37.54 1.34
N ILE A 26 18.97 36.33 1.45
CA ILE A 26 19.51 35.29 2.35
C ILE A 26 20.90 34.86 1.91
N LEU A 27 21.10 34.58 0.61
CA LEU A 27 22.41 34.20 0.07
C LEU A 27 23.44 35.30 0.28
N ARG A 28 23.10 36.57 0.03
CA ARG A 28 24.00 37.71 0.25
C ARG A 28 24.45 37.79 1.70
N LYS A 29 23.51 37.67 2.64
CA LYS A 29 23.74 37.88 4.08
C LYS A 29 24.35 36.67 4.79
N TYR A 30 24.00 35.45 4.39
CA TYR A 30 24.35 34.23 5.13
C TYR A 30 25.06 33.16 4.29
N GLY A 31 25.03 33.27 2.97
CA GLY A 31 25.60 32.26 2.07
C GLY A 31 27.13 32.23 2.07
N THR A 32 27.69 31.03 1.94
CA THR A 32 29.13 30.83 1.72
C THR A 32 29.54 31.28 0.32
N PHE A 33 30.85 31.47 0.09
CA PHE A 33 31.37 31.81 -1.24
C PHE A 33 30.95 30.79 -2.31
N GLN A 34 30.99 29.49 -1.97
CA GLN A 34 30.59 28.42 -2.86
C GLN A 34 29.11 28.50 -3.22
N GLN A 35 28.22 28.65 -2.21
CA GLN A 35 26.77 28.77 -2.44
C GLN A 35 26.40 29.97 -3.32
N LYS A 36 27.06 31.10 -3.10
CA LYS A 36 26.88 32.30 -3.92
C LYS A 36 27.38 32.09 -5.35
N SER A 37 28.55 31.47 -5.51
CA SER A 37 29.12 31.14 -6.82
C SER A 37 28.22 30.20 -7.63
N ASP A 38 27.69 29.15 -6.98
CA ASP A 38 26.81 28.18 -7.62
C ASP A 38 25.50 28.83 -8.08
N TYR A 39 24.90 29.69 -7.26
CA TYR A 39 23.72 30.47 -7.64
C TYR A 39 23.99 31.37 -8.84
N VAL A 40 25.12 32.10 -8.84
CA VAL A 40 25.51 32.99 -9.96
C VAL A 40 25.67 32.21 -11.26
N ARG A 41 26.33 31.05 -11.23
CA ARG A 41 26.47 30.18 -12.40
C ARG A 41 25.14 29.65 -12.90
N LEU A 42 24.24 29.27 -11.99
CA LEU A 42 22.92 28.75 -12.31
C LEU A 42 22.09 29.80 -13.05
N VAL A 43 21.96 31.00 -12.48
CA VAL A 43 21.19 32.11 -13.06
C VAL A 43 21.84 32.58 -14.37
N GLY A 44 23.16 32.69 -14.40
CA GLY A 44 23.91 33.06 -15.60
C GLY A 44 23.69 32.09 -16.77
N SER A 45 23.74 30.79 -16.49
CA SER A 45 23.45 29.75 -17.48
C SER A 45 22.01 29.81 -18.01
N HIS A 46 21.03 30.11 -17.13
CA HIS A 46 19.64 30.32 -17.53
C HIS A 46 19.50 31.51 -18.48
N TYR A 47 20.08 32.66 -18.11
CA TYR A 47 20.04 33.86 -18.93
C TYR A 47 20.77 33.72 -20.27
N GLN A 48 21.90 33.00 -20.30
CA GLN A 48 22.57 32.71 -21.57
C GLN A 48 21.69 31.87 -22.51
N LYS A 49 20.95 30.89 -21.98
CA LYS A 49 19.98 30.12 -22.78
C LYS A 49 18.89 31.01 -23.36
N LEU A 50 18.37 31.96 -22.58
CA LEU A 50 17.36 32.91 -23.06
C LEU A 50 17.91 33.81 -24.17
N ILE A 51 19.13 34.34 -24.03
CA ILE A 51 19.79 35.16 -25.06
C ILE A 51 19.98 34.34 -26.35
N ASN A 52 20.48 33.11 -26.24
CA ASN A 52 20.66 32.23 -27.39
C ASN A 52 19.32 31.94 -28.09
N SER A 53 18.23 31.80 -27.34
CA SER A 53 16.89 31.56 -27.90
C SER A 53 16.30 32.75 -28.67
N GLU A 54 16.75 33.99 -28.42
CA GLU A 54 16.35 35.14 -29.24
C GLU A 54 16.86 35.01 -30.69
N SER A 55 17.96 34.27 -30.90
CA SER A 55 18.64 34.15 -32.20
C SER A 55 18.13 32.99 -33.07
N ASP A 56 17.26 32.12 -32.54
CA ASP A 56 16.66 31.00 -33.28
C ASP A 56 15.45 31.47 -34.11
N ARG A 57 15.51 31.30 -35.44
CA ARG A 57 14.46 31.72 -36.39
C ARG A 57 13.13 30.99 -36.21
N SER A 58 13.09 29.86 -35.51
CA SER A 58 11.89 29.04 -35.33
C SER A 58 11.12 29.30 -34.02
N GLN A 59 11.76 29.92 -33.02
CA GLN A 59 11.20 30.13 -31.66
C GLN A 59 11.63 31.44 -30.99
N SER A 60 11.97 32.49 -31.75
CA SER A 60 12.44 33.76 -31.17
C SER A 60 11.37 34.43 -30.30
N LYS A 61 11.63 34.50 -28.99
CA LYS A 61 10.87 35.32 -28.03
C LYS A 61 11.79 36.36 -27.39
N PRO A 62 11.64 37.64 -27.74
CA PRO A 62 12.54 38.68 -27.26
C PRO A 62 12.46 38.85 -25.74
N ILE A 63 13.59 39.15 -25.13
CA ILE A 63 13.72 39.57 -23.74
C ILE A 63 13.20 41.01 -23.65
N PRO A 64 12.31 41.32 -22.71
CA PRO A 64 11.81 42.68 -22.53
C PRO A 64 12.95 43.70 -22.40
N LEU A 65 12.87 44.79 -23.16
CA LEU A 65 13.93 45.79 -23.28
C LEU A 65 14.42 46.31 -21.92
N GLN A 66 13.50 46.52 -20.97
CA GLN A 66 13.77 47.00 -19.62
C GLN A 66 14.66 46.07 -18.76
N TYR A 67 14.82 44.80 -19.14
CA TYR A 67 15.65 43.81 -18.44
C TYR A 67 16.87 43.38 -19.24
N ARG A 68 16.91 43.66 -20.54
CA ARG A 68 17.85 43.06 -21.50
C ARG A 68 19.32 43.30 -21.13
N ASP A 69 19.70 44.56 -20.89
CA ASP A 69 21.10 44.91 -20.60
C ASP A 69 21.58 44.29 -19.29
N ARG A 70 20.73 44.30 -18.26
CA ARG A 70 21.01 43.66 -16.95
C ARG A 70 21.13 42.14 -17.07
N ILE A 71 20.30 41.51 -17.88
CA ILE A 71 20.35 40.06 -18.16
C ILE A 71 21.65 39.71 -18.91
N ALA A 72 22.01 40.48 -19.93
CA ALA A 72 23.26 40.30 -20.68
C ALA A 72 24.48 40.47 -19.77
N GLN A 73 24.46 41.46 -18.88
CA GLN A 73 25.53 41.69 -17.90
C GLN A 73 25.70 40.51 -16.94
N ILE A 74 24.60 39.94 -16.43
CA ILE A 74 24.66 38.74 -15.56
C ILE A 74 25.22 37.55 -16.33
N ALA A 75 24.74 37.29 -17.55
CA ALA A 75 25.21 36.19 -18.38
C ALA A 75 26.73 36.29 -18.64
N PHE A 76 27.23 37.49 -18.97
CA PHE A 76 28.65 37.74 -19.17
C PHE A 76 29.48 37.53 -17.90
N LEU A 77 29.10 38.16 -16.78
CA LEU A 77 29.85 38.07 -15.52
C LEU A 77 29.88 36.64 -14.95
N SER A 78 28.83 35.87 -15.19
CA SER A 78 28.73 34.48 -14.71
C SER A 78 29.64 33.48 -15.42
N GLN A 79 30.19 33.84 -16.58
CA GLN A 79 31.08 33.00 -17.39
C GLN A 79 32.57 33.27 -17.12
N SER A 80 32.88 34.34 -16.39
CA SER A 80 34.24 34.70 -15.98
C SER A 80 34.62 34.05 -14.65
N ASP A 81 35.90 34.16 -14.28
CA ASP A 81 36.34 33.79 -12.93
C ASP A 81 35.58 34.61 -11.88
N LEU A 82 34.87 33.89 -10.99
CA LEU A 82 34.00 34.51 -10.01
C LEU A 82 34.82 35.04 -8.84
N THR A 83 34.86 36.36 -8.67
CA THR A 83 35.43 37.05 -7.52
C THR A 83 34.31 37.47 -6.57
N PRO A 84 34.61 37.80 -5.30
CA PRO A 84 33.60 38.30 -4.37
C PRO A 84 32.82 39.51 -4.91
N ASP A 85 33.50 40.40 -5.64
CA ASP A 85 32.89 41.60 -6.22
C ASP A 85 31.98 41.27 -7.40
N SER A 86 32.41 40.38 -8.32
CA SER A 86 31.56 39.97 -9.45
C SER A 86 30.33 39.19 -8.99
N ILE A 87 30.48 38.34 -7.97
CA ILE A 87 29.37 37.64 -7.32
C ILE A 87 28.37 38.62 -6.71
N ASN A 88 28.83 39.57 -5.89
CA ASN A 88 27.95 40.54 -5.24
C ASN A 88 27.24 41.45 -6.26
N SER A 89 27.94 41.82 -7.33
CA SER A 89 27.37 42.58 -8.45
C SER A 89 26.25 41.81 -9.14
N VAL A 90 26.48 40.54 -9.52
CA VAL A 90 25.45 39.70 -10.15
C VAL A 90 24.23 39.52 -9.23
N LEU A 91 24.45 39.24 -7.94
CA LEU A 91 23.35 39.10 -6.98
C LEU A 91 22.53 40.39 -6.87
N ALA A 92 23.17 41.56 -6.80
CA ALA A 92 22.50 42.85 -6.73
C ALA A 92 21.70 43.16 -8.00
N ILE A 93 22.28 42.92 -9.18
CA ILE A 93 21.61 43.13 -10.47
C ILE A 93 20.40 42.22 -10.57
N ASN A 94 20.54 40.93 -10.26
CA ASN A 94 19.44 39.97 -10.36
C ASN A 94 18.29 40.30 -9.40
N ARG A 95 18.64 40.73 -8.18
CA ARG A 95 17.65 41.22 -7.20
C ARG A 95 16.86 42.41 -7.75
N SER A 96 17.52 43.36 -8.42
CA SER A 96 16.84 44.52 -9.02
C SER A 96 15.84 44.12 -10.12
N ILE A 97 16.18 43.10 -10.92
CA ILE A 97 15.29 42.58 -11.96
C ILE A 97 14.03 41.99 -11.34
N TYR A 98 14.16 41.15 -10.32
CA TYR A 98 13.00 40.57 -9.62
C TYR A 98 12.16 41.63 -8.91
N HIS A 99 12.80 42.63 -8.29
CA HIS A 99 12.10 43.74 -7.65
C HIS A 99 11.20 44.51 -8.63
N ASP A 100 11.71 44.86 -9.82
CA ASP A 100 10.93 45.53 -10.85
C ASP A 100 9.75 44.66 -11.34
N MET A 101 9.95 43.35 -11.44
CA MET A 101 8.89 42.41 -11.83
C MET A 101 7.81 42.28 -10.75
N ILE A 102 8.16 42.37 -9.47
CA ILE A 102 7.19 42.38 -8.36
C ILE A 102 6.30 43.61 -8.46
N GLY A 103 6.88 44.79 -8.72
CA GLY A 103 6.12 46.01 -8.96
C GLY A 103 5.12 45.87 -10.11
N GLU A 104 5.55 45.27 -11.22
CA GLU A 104 4.67 44.98 -12.35
C GLU A 104 3.56 43.97 -12.00
N ALA A 105 3.90 42.87 -11.33
CA ALA A 105 2.93 41.87 -10.94
C ALA A 105 1.88 42.45 -9.97
N GLY A 106 2.30 43.29 -9.02
CA GLY A 106 1.40 44.01 -8.12
C GLY A 106 0.45 44.94 -8.86
N TYR A 107 0.96 45.70 -9.84
CA TYR A 107 0.14 46.56 -10.69
C TYR A 107 -0.90 45.77 -11.51
N GLN A 108 -0.50 44.68 -12.15
CA GLN A 108 -1.43 43.83 -12.91
C GLN A 108 -2.45 43.12 -11.99
N ASN A 109 -2.05 42.73 -10.78
CA ASN A 109 -2.94 42.12 -9.81
C ASN A 109 -4.03 43.11 -9.35
N GLN A 110 -3.66 44.37 -9.12
CA GLN A 110 -4.63 45.43 -8.79
C GLN A 110 -5.65 45.61 -9.92
N ILE A 111 -5.21 45.61 -11.18
CA ILE A 111 -6.10 45.66 -12.36
C ILE A 111 -7.04 44.43 -12.38
N ALA A 112 -6.52 43.24 -12.12
CA ALA A 112 -7.31 42.00 -12.09
C ALA A 112 -8.37 42.00 -10.99
N VAL A 113 -8.05 42.57 -9.82
CA VAL A 113 -9.00 42.76 -8.72
C VAL A 113 -10.04 43.83 -9.08
N ASP A 114 -9.63 44.96 -9.63
CA ASP A 114 -10.50 46.10 -9.97
C ASP A 114 -11.14 46.04 -11.37
N ILE A 115 -11.09 44.88 -12.04
CA ILE A 115 -11.59 44.72 -13.42
C ILE A 115 -13.06 45.13 -13.56
N PHE A 116 -13.87 44.91 -12.52
CA PHE A 116 -15.28 45.29 -12.50
C PHE A 116 -15.52 46.81 -12.32
N LYS A 117 -14.51 47.56 -11.89
CA LYS A 117 -14.58 49.03 -11.74
C LYS A 117 -14.08 49.76 -12.98
N SER A 118 -13.07 49.21 -13.66
CA SER A 118 -12.35 49.89 -14.75
C SER A 118 -12.60 49.29 -16.14
N ASN A 119 -13.20 48.10 -16.22
CA ASN A 119 -13.37 47.30 -17.44
C ASN A 119 -12.04 47.02 -18.19
N ARG A 120 -10.89 47.23 -17.53
CA ARG A 120 -9.55 46.99 -18.08
C ARG A 120 -9.09 45.61 -17.69
N ALA A 121 -8.79 44.76 -18.67
CA ALA A 121 -8.22 43.45 -18.42
C ALA A 121 -6.73 43.54 -18.03
N PRO A 122 -6.25 42.67 -17.12
CA PRO A 122 -4.82 42.56 -16.82
C PRO A 122 -4.04 42.05 -18.06
N ASN A 123 -2.79 42.50 -18.21
CA ASN A 123 -1.92 42.06 -19.28
C ASN A 123 -1.27 40.71 -18.93
N MET A 124 -1.93 39.61 -19.30
CA MET A 124 -1.46 38.25 -19.03
C MET A 124 -0.23 37.84 -19.86
N GLU A 125 -0.01 38.46 -21.02
CA GLU A 125 1.17 38.21 -21.86
C GLU A 125 2.43 38.70 -21.15
N LYS A 126 2.38 39.90 -20.56
CA LYS A 126 3.49 40.47 -19.77
C LYS A 126 3.83 39.60 -18.56
N ILE A 127 2.82 39.00 -17.91
CA ILE A 127 3.03 38.05 -16.80
C ILE A 127 3.68 36.76 -17.30
N ALA A 128 3.23 36.22 -18.43
CA ALA A 128 3.83 35.03 -19.04
C ALA A 128 5.29 35.28 -19.46
N ASP A 129 5.58 36.45 -20.01
CA ASP A 129 6.93 36.85 -20.41
C ASP A 129 7.86 37.02 -19.21
N ASN A 130 7.42 37.70 -18.16
CA ASN A 130 8.19 37.79 -16.92
C ASN A 130 8.42 36.41 -16.30
N ASN A 131 7.42 35.53 -16.31
CA ASN A 131 7.54 34.19 -15.77
C ASN A 131 8.65 33.35 -16.45
N ARG A 132 8.91 33.57 -17.75
CA ARG A 132 10.01 32.93 -18.48
C ARG A 132 11.40 33.35 -17.99
N LEU A 133 11.51 34.55 -17.42
CA LEU A 133 12.79 35.11 -16.94
C LEU A 133 13.21 34.52 -15.59
N LEU A 134 12.30 33.89 -14.85
CA LEU A 134 12.65 33.21 -13.61
C LEU A 134 13.52 31.98 -13.93
N HIS A 135 14.65 31.84 -13.25
CA HIS A 135 15.53 30.67 -13.40
C HIS A 135 14.90 29.38 -12.84
N ARG A 136 13.91 29.51 -11.95
CA ARG A 136 13.09 28.43 -11.42
C ARG A 136 11.77 28.96 -10.86
N ILE A 137 10.79 28.07 -10.70
CA ILE A 137 9.58 28.34 -9.92
C ILE A 137 9.69 27.56 -8.61
N PRO A 138 9.59 28.20 -7.42
CA PRO A 138 9.62 27.49 -6.14
C PRO A 138 8.59 26.37 -6.07
N ASN A 139 9.04 25.16 -5.72
CA ASN A 139 8.21 23.94 -5.78
C ASN A 139 6.92 24.05 -4.95
N TYR A 140 6.95 24.71 -3.79
CA TYR A 140 5.76 24.87 -2.95
C TYR A 140 4.62 25.65 -3.63
N ILE A 141 4.91 26.53 -4.60
CA ILE A 141 3.88 27.26 -5.35
C ILE A 141 3.09 26.30 -6.26
N ARG A 142 3.80 25.35 -6.89
CA ARG A 142 3.21 24.28 -7.72
C ARG A 142 2.54 23.20 -6.85
N ASP A 143 3.18 22.85 -5.75
CA ASP A 143 2.90 21.63 -5.01
C ASP A 143 1.86 21.83 -3.88
N LYS A 144 1.62 23.06 -3.39
CA LYS A 144 0.63 23.35 -2.33
C LYS A 144 -0.80 22.89 -2.60
N LYS A 145 -1.17 22.64 -3.85
CA LYS A 145 -2.51 22.15 -4.25
C LYS A 145 -2.55 20.65 -4.56
N LYS A 146 -1.40 19.97 -4.49
CA LYS A 146 -1.30 18.55 -4.81
C LYS A 146 -1.75 17.70 -3.61
N PRO A 147 -2.79 16.87 -3.74
CA PRO A 147 -3.34 16.09 -2.62
C PRO A 147 -2.35 15.13 -1.96
N GLU A 148 -1.29 14.73 -2.66
CA GLU A 148 -0.28 13.80 -2.15
C GLU A 148 0.76 14.45 -1.23
N MET A 149 0.87 15.78 -1.22
CA MET A 149 1.82 16.51 -0.39
C MET A 149 1.39 16.50 1.07
N TYR A 150 2.33 16.19 1.96
CA TYR A 150 2.11 15.96 3.39
C TYR A 150 1.04 14.90 3.73
N VAL A 151 0.72 14.04 2.76
CA VAL A 151 -0.05 12.79 2.95
C VAL A 151 0.84 11.59 2.69
N HIS A 152 1.63 11.64 1.60
CA HIS A 152 2.56 10.57 1.21
C HIS A 152 4.01 11.04 1.11
N LYS A 153 4.24 12.33 0.82
CA LYS A 153 5.59 12.91 0.68
C LYS A 153 5.61 14.38 1.05
N GLY A 154 6.76 14.87 1.50
CA GLY A 154 7.01 16.30 1.69
C GLY A 154 7.16 17.05 0.37
N ILE A 155 7.13 18.39 0.42
CA ILE A 155 7.43 19.25 -0.75
C ILE A 155 8.94 19.36 -0.88
N GLU A 156 9.53 19.03 -2.02
CA GLU A 156 10.98 19.12 -2.20
C GLU A 156 11.45 20.59 -2.36
N PRO A 157 12.18 21.17 -1.40
CA PRO A 157 12.66 22.55 -1.50
C PRO A 157 13.99 22.58 -2.27
N GLN A 158 14.10 23.46 -3.28
CA GLN A 158 15.29 23.53 -4.16
C GLN A 158 16.15 24.78 -3.93
N GLY A 159 15.64 25.79 -3.21
CA GLY A 159 16.43 26.97 -2.85
C GLY A 159 16.31 27.36 -1.38
N PHE A 160 16.57 28.64 -1.12
CA PHE A 160 16.69 29.22 0.23
C PHE A 160 15.67 30.30 0.54
N SER A 161 14.55 30.39 -0.18
CA SER A 161 13.48 31.33 0.20
C SER A 161 12.97 31.03 1.63
N PRO A 162 12.46 32.01 2.38
CA PRO A 162 11.97 31.79 3.75
C PRO A 162 10.96 30.63 3.86
N VAL A 163 10.07 30.51 2.87
CA VAL A 163 9.09 29.43 2.82
C VAL A 163 9.75 28.07 2.53
N GLU A 164 10.75 28.00 1.66
CA GLU A 164 11.49 26.76 1.43
C GLU A 164 12.28 26.32 2.66
N LEU A 165 12.82 27.26 3.44
CA LEU A 165 13.45 26.94 4.73
C LEU A 165 12.42 26.36 5.72
N MET A 166 11.22 26.96 5.82
CA MET A 166 10.14 26.40 6.63
C MET A 166 9.68 25.03 6.14
N VAL A 167 9.59 24.83 4.82
CA VAL A 167 9.25 23.54 4.20
C VAL A 167 10.29 22.47 4.55
N ARG A 168 11.58 22.80 4.63
CA ARG A 168 12.62 21.85 5.09
C ARG A 168 12.34 21.36 6.51
N ILE A 169 12.11 22.26 7.45
CA ILE A 169 11.79 21.91 8.84
C ILE A 169 10.51 21.07 8.91
N ALA A 170 9.48 21.50 8.19
CA ALA A 170 8.22 20.78 8.12
C ALA A 170 8.40 19.38 7.53
N ASN A 171 9.26 19.23 6.51
CA ASN A 171 9.59 17.93 5.93
C ASN A 171 10.33 17.05 6.93
N THR A 172 11.28 17.57 7.70
CA THR A 172 11.98 16.83 8.75
C THR A 172 10.96 16.25 9.73
N HIS A 173 10.07 17.07 10.30
CA HIS A 173 9.02 16.60 11.20
C HIS A 173 8.02 15.65 10.52
N PHE A 174 7.66 15.92 9.26
CA PHE A 174 6.75 15.07 8.49
C PHE A 174 7.35 13.70 8.26
N SER A 175 8.59 13.59 7.77
CA SER A 175 9.26 12.30 7.58
C SER A 175 9.46 11.56 8.89
N GLU A 176 9.75 12.30 9.97
CA GLU A 176 9.99 11.75 11.30
C GLU A 176 8.73 11.21 12.00
N SER A 177 7.57 11.82 11.71
CA SER A 177 6.29 11.53 12.35
C SER A 177 5.29 10.85 11.41
N ALA A 178 5.71 10.56 10.18
CA ALA A 178 4.87 9.92 9.18
C ALA A 178 4.42 8.55 9.72
N LEU A 179 3.11 8.39 9.87
CA LEU A 179 2.53 7.11 10.22
C LEU A 179 2.72 6.16 9.05
N VAL A 180 3.47 5.08 9.28
CA VAL A 180 3.62 4.01 8.30
C VAL A 180 2.36 3.15 8.33
N ALA A 181 1.72 3.00 7.18
CA ALA A 181 0.58 2.08 7.02
C ALA A 181 1.02 0.66 7.39
N ARG A 182 0.27 0.03 8.29
CA ARG A 182 0.50 -1.34 8.74
C ARG A 182 -0.49 -2.30 8.07
N PRO A 183 -0.11 -3.57 7.88
CA PRO A 183 -1.02 -4.55 7.34
C PRO A 183 -2.31 -4.67 8.15
N THR A 184 -3.47 -4.70 7.49
CA THR A 184 -4.77 -4.79 8.19
C THR A 184 -4.91 -6.07 9.00
N SER A 185 -4.20 -7.13 8.62
CA SER A 185 -4.13 -8.38 9.39
C SER A 185 -3.54 -8.23 10.78
N GLN A 186 -2.70 -7.22 11.04
CA GLN A 186 -2.18 -6.95 12.37
C GLN A 186 -3.28 -6.52 13.34
N PHE A 187 -4.39 -6.02 12.82
CA PHE A 187 -5.52 -5.56 13.61
C PHE A 187 -6.65 -6.58 13.68
N ARG A 188 -6.44 -7.83 13.23
CA ARG A 188 -7.47 -8.88 13.24
C ARG A 188 -8.13 -8.98 14.62
N ASP A 189 -7.31 -9.04 15.67
CA ASP A 189 -7.75 -9.24 17.05
C ASP A 189 -8.38 -7.98 17.70
N LEU A 190 -8.73 -6.94 16.91
CA LEU A 190 -9.54 -5.83 17.42
C LEU A 190 -10.91 -6.31 17.92
N PHE A 191 -11.40 -7.41 17.37
CA PHE A 191 -12.59 -8.11 17.84
C PHE A 191 -12.22 -9.53 18.25
N CYS A 192 -12.88 -10.06 19.29
CA CYS A 192 -12.80 -11.49 19.59
C CYS A 192 -13.61 -12.31 18.56
N GLU A 193 -13.24 -13.58 18.38
CA GLU A 193 -13.97 -14.54 17.52
C GLU A 193 -15.30 -15.00 18.13
N ASN A 194 -16.20 -14.05 18.41
CA ASN A 194 -17.49 -14.29 19.05
C ASN A 194 -18.64 -14.16 18.04
N TYR A 195 -18.63 -15.02 17.02
CA TYR A 195 -19.65 -15.09 15.97
C TYR A 195 -19.84 -16.51 15.47
N THR A 196 -20.97 -16.77 14.82
CA THR A 196 -21.27 -18.08 14.25
C THR A 196 -20.64 -18.26 12.85
N PRO A 197 -20.40 -19.50 12.41
CA PRO A 197 -20.11 -19.83 11.00
C PRO A 197 -20.96 -19.08 9.98
N ALA A 198 -22.27 -19.01 10.22
CA ALA A 198 -23.24 -18.39 9.34
C ALA A 198 -23.01 -16.88 9.23
N GLN A 199 -22.78 -16.20 10.35
CA GLN A 199 -22.48 -14.76 10.38
C GLN A 199 -21.18 -14.44 9.63
N TYR A 200 -20.13 -15.24 9.80
CA TYR A 200 -18.87 -15.07 9.07
C TYR A 200 -19.03 -15.20 7.55
N ASN A 201 -19.75 -16.23 7.11
CA ASN A 201 -19.99 -16.43 5.68
C ASN A 201 -20.89 -15.34 5.08
N GLN A 202 -21.91 -14.90 5.82
CA GLN A 202 -22.75 -13.76 5.44
C GLN A 202 -21.90 -12.49 5.26
N ALA A 203 -20.96 -12.23 6.17
CA ALA A 203 -20.06 -11.10 6.07
C ALA A 203 -19.12 -11.17 4.85
N ILE A 204 -18.62 -12.37 4.49
CA ILE A 204 -17.82 -12.57 3.27
C ILE A 204 -18.60 -12.20 2.01
N LEU A 205 -19.84 -12.66 1.89
CA LEU A 205 -20.68 -12.34 0.73
C LEU A 205 -21.00 -10.84 0.66
N ALA A 206 -21.35 -10.24 1.79
CA ALA A 206 -21.65 -8.81 1.85
C ALA A 206 -20.43 -7.95 1.49
N LYS A 207 -19.26 -8.33 2.00
CA LYS A 207 -17.99 -7.71 1.63
C LYS A 207 -17.75 -7.78 0.12
N ALA A 208 -17.98 -8.94 -0.50
CA ALA A 208 -17.72 -9.11 -1.93
C ALA A 208 -18.61 -8.20 -2.81
N GLU A 209 -19.90 -8.08 -2.48
CA GLU A 209 -20.79 -7.19 -3.21
C GLU A 209 -20.46 -5.71 -2.96
N PHE A 210 -20.13 -5.34 -1.72
CA PHE A 210 -19.65 -3.99 -1.41
C PHE A 210 -18.37 -3.65 -2.20
N ASP A 211 -17.37 -4.53 -2.18
CA ASP A 211 -16.11 -4.33 -2.88
C ASP A 211 -16.32 -4.16 -4.38
N LYS A 212 -17.23 -4.93 -4.99
CA LYS A 212 -17.61 -4.78 -6.40
C LYS A 212 -18.17 -3.38 -6.69
N LEU A 213 -19.11 -2.89 -5.87
CA LEU A 213 -19.68 -1.55 -6.01
C LEU A 213 -18.63 -0.45 -5.78
N PHE A 214 -17.83 -0.58 -4.72
CA PHE A 214 -16.81 0.40 -4.34
C PHE A 214 -15.66 0.47 -5.34
N ASN A 215 -15.22 -0.67 -5.88
CA ASN A 215 -14.19 -0.73 -6.92
C ASN A 215 -14.69 -0.09 -8.22
N ALA A 216 -15.94 -0.34 -8.61
CA ALA A 216 -16.55 0.33 -9.75
C ALA A 216 -16.62 1.87 -9.57
N ALA A 217 -16.91 2.34 -8.35
CA ALA A 217 -16.89 3.76 -8.01
C ALA A 217 -15.47 4.34 -8.04
N SER A 218 -14.49 3.61 -7.51
CA SER A 218 -13.07 4.00 -7.50
C SER A 218 -12.49 4.10 -8.92
N ILE A 219 -12.82 3.13 -9.78
CA ILE A 219 -12.53 3.16 -11.22
C ILE A 219 -13.12 4.41 -11.86
N ALA A 220 -14.40 4.70 -11.59
CA ALA A 220 -15.06 5.89 -12.14
C ALA A 220 -14.40 7.19 -11.67
N ASN A 221 -14.02 7.28 -10.39
CA ASN A 221 -13.31 8.43 -9.84
C ASN A 221 -11.92 8.62 -10.47
N LEU A 222 -11.20 7.53 -10.71
CA LEU A 222 -9.90 7.57 -11.38
C LEU A 222 -10.04 8.08 -12.81
N LYS A 223 -11.03 7.58 -13.57
CA LYS A 223 -11.38 8.10 -14.90
C LYS A 223 -11.65 9.59 -14.85
N LEU A 224 -12.54 10.05 -13.95
CA LEU A 224 -12.89 11.47 -13.81
C LEU A 224 -11.66 12.39 -13.56
N ARG A 225 -10.64 11.91 -12.85
CA ARG A 225 -9.42 12.70 -12.56
C ARG A 225 -8.51 12.86 -13.77
N HIS A 226 -8.46 11.88 -14.67
CA HIS A 226 -7.47 11.84 -15.76
C HIS A 226 -8.08 11.98 -17.16
N GLU A 227 -9.38 11.72 -17.32
CA GLU A 227 -10.11 11.66 -18.58
C GLU A 227 -11.13 12.80 -18.63
N THR A 228 -10.80 13.87 -19.35
CA THR A 228 -11.64 15.08 -19.45
C THR A 228 -12.38 15.14 -20.77
N GLY A 229 -13.64 15.58 -20.73
CA GLY A 229 -14.46 15.79 -21.92
C GLY A 229 -15.13 14.50 -22.44
N PRO A 230 -15.81 14.58 -23.59
CA PRO A 230 -16.50 13.43 -24.18
C PRO A 230 -15.58 12.23 -24.43
N VAL A 231 -16.18 11.04 -24.47
CA VAL A 231 -15.48 9.77 -24.66
C VAL A 231 -15.98 9.12 -25.95
N LEU A 232 -15.08 8.61 -26.78
CA LEU A 232 -15.46 7.76 -27.91
C LEU A 232 -15.43 6.30 -27.46
N LYS A 233 -16.58 5.63 -27.57
CA LYS A 233 -16.67 4.18 -27.45
C LYS A 233 -16.40 3.57 -28.81
N VAL A 234 -15.34 2.80 -28.89
CA VAL A 234 -14.83 2.19 -30.13
C VAL A 234 -15.11 0.70 -30.08
N SER A 235 -15.78 0.18 -31.11
CA SER A 235 -15.93 -1.25 -31.34
C SER A 235 -15.06 -1.65 -32.53
N THR A 236 -14.08 -2.52 -32.28
CA THR A 236 -13.22 -3.04 -33.34
C THR A 236 -13.95 -4.10 -34.16
N THR A 237 -13.48 -4.36 -35.38
CA THR A 237 -13.99 -5.46 -36.23
C THR A 237 -13.81 -6.85 -35.58
N SER A 238 -12.84 -6.99 -34.67
CA SER A 238 -12.65 -8.19 -33.83
C SER A 238 -13.59 -8.28 -32.62
N GLY A 239 -14.54 -7.35 -32.47
CA GLY A 239 -15.53 -7.32 -31.39
C GLY A 239 -15.02 -6.76 -30.06
N LYS A 240 -13.77 -6.26 -30.00
CA LYS A 240 -13.23 -5.63 -28.79
C LYS A 240 -13.82 -4.23 -28.62
N LYS A 241 -14.18 -3.87 -27.38
CA LYS A 241 -14.75 -2.57 -27.04
C LYS A 241 -13.76 -1.78 -26.19
N LEU A 242 -13.24 -0.68 -26.71
CA LEU A 242 -12.31 0.20 -26.01
C LEU A 242 -12.82 1.65 -25.97
N GLU A 243 -12.30 2.42 -25.02
CA GLU A 243 -12.65 3.84 -24.86
C GLU A 243 -11.47 4.73 -25.22
N ILE A 244 -11.71 5.74 -26.05
CA ILE A 244 -10.77 6.84 -26.33
C ILE A 244 -11.27 8.09 -25.61
N THR A 245 -10.40 8.69 -24.81
CA THR A 245 -10.69 9.77 -23.87
C THR A 245 -9.83 11.00 -24.16
N ASN A 246 -10.03 12.09 -23.42
CA ASN A 246 -9.26 13.33 -23.56
C ASN A 246 -9.34 13.96 -24.96
N LEU A 247 -10.41 13.71 -25.71
CA LEU A 247 -10.58 14.18 -27.10
C LEU A 247 -10.38 15.69 -27.25
N ILE A 248 -10.84 16.46 -26.26
CA ILE A 248 -10.73 17.93 -26.24
C ILE A 248 -9.30 18.46 -26.12
N LYS A 249 -8.33 17.61 -25.75
CA LYS A 249 -6.91 17.99 -25.66
C LYS A 249 -6.19 17.87 -27.00
N PHE A 250 -6.82 17.25 -28.00
CA PHE A 250 -6.22 16.98 -29.29
C PHE A 250 -7.06 17.60 -30.40
N ASP A 251 -6.38 18.21 -31.38
CA ASP A 251 -7.03 18.92 -32.48
C ASP A 251 -7.24 18.00 -33.70
N HIS A 252 -8.11 16.99 -33.53
CA HIS A 252 -8.51 16.12 -34.63
C HIS A 252 -9.78 16.66 -35.31
N PRO A 253 -9.76 16.94 -36.63
CA PRO A 253 -10.84 17.68 -37.31
C PRO A 253 -12.19 16.96 -37.31
N GLN A 254 -12.19 15.63 -37.10
CA GLN A 254 -13.39 14.80 -37.14
C GLN A 254 -13.72 14.13 -35.80
N ALA A 255 -13.07 14.55 -34.69
CA ALA A 255 -13.17 13.88 -33.38
C ALA A 255 -14.61 13.67 -32.90
N PHE A 256 -15.53 14.58 -33.25
CA PHE A 256 -16.91 14.59 -32.77
C PHE A 256 -17.97 14.29 -33.85
N SER A 257 -17.56 14.08 -35.11
CA SER A 257 -18.49 13.94 -36.24
C SER A 257 -18.38 12.62 -37.02
N ALA A 258 -17.26 11.90 -36.89
CA ALA A 258 -17.07 10.62 -37.55
C ALA A 258 -17.87 9.48 -36.89
N LYS A 259 -18.38 8.56 -37.70
CA LYS A 259 -19.06 7.32 -37.26
C LYS A 259 -18.13 6.10 -37.23
N ALA A 260 -17.03 6.16 -37.97
CA ALA A 260 -16.00 5.13 -37.97
C ALA A 260 -14.62 5.76 -38.16
N PHE A 261 -13.59 5.13 -37.60
CA PHE A 261 -12.20 5.55 -37.76
C PHE A 261 -11.31 4.36 -38.13
N ASN A 262 -10.28 4.65 -38.94
CA ASN A 262 -9.08 3.84 -38.99
C ASN A 262 -8.15 4.32 -37.87
N LEU A 263 -7.88 3.46 -36.90
CA LEU A 263 -7.17 3.78 -35.67
C LEU A 263 -5.81 3.10 -35.64
N LYS A 264 -4.82 3.81 -35.10
CA LYS A 264 -3.51 3.28 -34.76
C LYS A 264 -3.17 3.66 -33.33
N LEU A 265 -2.78 2.67 -32.52
CA LEU A 265 -2.33 2.92 -31.15
C LEU A 265 -0.82 3.09 -31.11
N VAL A 266 -0.35 4.15 -30.46
CA VAL A 266 1.07 4.45 -30.28
C VAL A 266 1.38 4.74 -28.82
N GLU A 267 2.62 4.52 -28.40
CA GLU A 267 3.04 4.87 -27.05
C GLU A 267 3.09 6.39 -26.86
N THR A 268 2.82 6.82 -25.64
CA THR A 268 3.08 8.20 -25.21
C THR A 268 4.58 8.49 -25.24
N THR A 269 4.97 9.67 -25.69
CA THR A 269 6.35 10.15 -25.58
C THR A 269 6.72 10.55 -24.15
N ASN A 270 5.72 10.80 -23.30
CA ASN A 270 5.93 11.15 -21.90
C ASN A 270 5.83 9.90 -21.00
N GLN A 271 6.97 9.44 -20.48
CA GLN A 271 7.06 8.25 -19.61
C GLN A 271 6.25 8.40 -18.30
N GLU A 272 6.11 9.63 -17.79
CA GLU A 272 5.35 9.94 -16.57
C GLU A 272 3.84 10.08 -16.81
N ALA A 273 3.37 10.02 -18.06
CA ALA A 273 1.95 10.15 -18.35
C ALA A 273 1.14 9.00 -17.74
N TYR A 274 -0.04 9.33 -17.20
CA TYR A 274 -1.01 8.35 -16.70
C TYR A 274 -1.45 7.40 -17.82
N HIS A 275 -1.83 7.95 -18.98
CA HIS A 275 -2.16 7.17 -20.17
C HIS A 275 -0.88 6.78 -20.91
N LYS A 276 -0.70 5.47 -21.16
CA LYS A 276 0.46 4.90 -21.86
C LYS A 276 0.29 4.85 -23.36
N LEU A 277 -0.96 4.86 -23.85
CA LEU A 277 -1.27 4.82 -25.28
C LEU A 277 -2.06 6.06 -25.74
N VAL A 278 -1.68 6.56 -26.91
CA VAL A 278 -2.40 7.57 -27.68
C VAL A 278 -3.04 6.90 -28.89
N ALA A 279 -4.30 7.21 -29.15
CA ALA A 279 -4.99 6.78 -30.35
C ALA A 279 -4.81 7.84 -31.45
N LEU A 280 -4.21 7.42 -32.57
CA LEU A 280 -4.16 8.18 -33.80
C LEU A 280 -5.31 7.74 -34.70
N ALA A 281 -5.96 8.69 -35.36
CA ALA A 281 -7.00 8.42 -36.33
C ALA A 281 -6.62 8.98 -37.71
N GLN A 282 -7.01 8.27 -38.76
CA GLN A 282 -6.86 8.76 -40.13
C GLN A 282 -7.78 9.96 -40.39
N VAL A 283 -7.22 11.02 -40.97
CA VAL A 283 -7.99 12.18 -41.43
C VAL A 283 -8.65 11.84 -42.77
N LYS A 284 -9.98 11.94 -42.86
CA LYS A 284 -10.71 11.64 -44.10
C LYS A 284 -10.24 12.54 -45.24
N GLY A 285 -9.77 11.93 -46.33
CA GLY A 285 -9.25 12.64 -47.51
C GLY A 285 -7.88 13.32 -47.31
N GLY A 286 -7.25 13.18 -46.13
CA GLY A 286 -5.92 13.71 -45.87
C GLY A 286 -4.85 12.75 -46.36
N VAL A 287 -4.08 13.16 -47.36
CA VAL A 287 -2.88 12.46 -47.84
C VAL A 287 -1.65 13.36 -47.72
N ASP A 288 -0.51 12.78 -47.37
CA ASP A 288 0.76 13.50 -47.31
C ASP A 288 1.29 13.79 -48.73
N GLY A 289 2.37 14.56 -48.83
CA GLY A 289 3.02 14.87 -50.12
C GLY A 289 3.56 13.65 -50.89
N LYS A 290 3.43 12.44 -50.34
CA LYS A 290 3.81 11.15 -50.95
C LYS A 290 2.60 10.24 -51.21
N GLY A 291 1.37 10.72 -50.98
CA GLY A 291 0.13 9.98 -51.20
C GLY A 291 -0.29 9.04 -50.06
N ASN A 292 0.39 9.05 -48.91
CA ASN A 292 0.02 8.20 -47.77
C ASN A 292 -1.05 8.86 -46.91
N PRO A 293 -1.94 8.06 -46.27
CA PRO A 293 -2.90 8.57 -45.30
C PRO A 293 -2.27 9.38 -44.16
N ILE A 294 -2.81 10.57 -43.89
CA ILE A 294 -2.40 11.37 -42.73
C ILE A 294 -3.14 10.87 -41.48
N TYR A 295 -2.37 10.55 -40.45
CA TYR A 295 -2.87 10.24 -39.11
C TYR A 295 -2.64 11.42 -38.18
N LYS A 296 -3.67 11.78 -37.41
CA LYS A 296 -3.58 12.79 -36.35
C LYS A 296 -4.01 12.19 -35.01
N SER A 297 -3.46 12.72 -33.93
CA SER A 297 -3.83 12.34 -32.57
C SER A 297 -5.31 12.65 -32.33
N LEU A 298 -6.08 11.63 -31.98
CA LEU A 298 -7.51 11.72 -31.69
C LEU A 298 -7.78 11.86 -30.19
N GLY A 299 -7.03 11.13 -29.37
CA GLY A 299 -7.24 11.06 -27.93
C GLY A 299 -6.28 10.08 -27.26
N THR A 300 -6.45 9.87 -25.95
CA THR A 300 -5.73 8.83 -25.20
C THR A 300 -6.59 7.58 -25.06
N VAL A 301 -6.00 6.39 -25.05
CA VAL A 301 -6.73 5.15 -24.74
C VAL A 301 -6.98 5.10 -23.24
N CYS A 302 -8.21 4.77 -22.81
CA CYS A 302 -8.53 4.56 -21.40
C CYS A 302 -7.62 3.48 -20.80
N GLU A 303 -6.92 3.80 -19.70
CA GLU A 303 -5.96 2.88 -19.07
C GLU A 303 -6.60 1.59 -18.56
N ILE A 304 -7.87 1.67 -18.15
CA ILE A 304 -8.62 0.50 -17.67
C ILE A 304 -8.89 -0.45 -18.84
N SER A 305 -9.40 0.08 -19.96
CA SER A 305 -9.58 -0.72 -21.18
C SER A 305 -8.27 -1.29 -21.71
N ARG A 306 -7.16 -0.54 -21.62
CA ARG A 306 -5.82 -1.02 -22.00
C ARG A 306 -5.42 -2.23 -21.17
N GLY A 307 -5.56 -2.15 -19.85
CA GLY A 307 -5.24 -3.24 -18.93
C GLY A 307 -6.11 -4.48 -19.13
N GLU A 308 -7.43 -4.31 -19.17
CA GLU A 308 -8.39 -5.42 -19.30
C GLU A 308 -8.27 -6.17 -20.64
N LEU A 309 -7.99 -5.44 -21.73
CA LEU A 309 -7.89 -6.02 -23.07
C LEU A 309 -6.45 -6.35 -23.49
N GLY A 310 -5.46 -6.07 -22.65
CA GLY A 310 -4.04 -6.26 -22.95
C GLY A 310 -3.57 -5.47 -24.17
N LEU A 311 -4.08 -4.26 -24.38
CA LEU A 311 -3.75 -3.44 -25.56
C LEU A 311 -2.29 -2.99 -25.52
N LYS A 312 -1.63 -3.08 -26.67
CA LYS A 312 -0.25 -2.65 -26.90
C LYS A 312 -0.19 -1.60 -28.00
N SER A 313 0.94 -0.93 -28.11
CA SER A 313 1.30 -0.12 -29.27
C SER A 313 1.30 -0.98 -30.55
N GLU A 314 1.23 -0.33 -31.71
CA GLU A 314 1.23 -0.96 -33.04
C GLU A 314 -0.07 -1.67 -33.45
N ILE A 315 -1.07 -1.74 -32.57
CA ILE A 315 -2.41 -2.20 -32.96
C ILE A 315 -3.00 -1.20 -33.96
N ILE A 316 -3.34 -1.71 -35.13
CA ILE A 316 -4.10 -1.00 -36.17
C ILE A 316 -5.49 -1.63 -36.22
N THR A 317 -6.53 -0.80 -36.23
CA THR A 317 -7.91 -1.25 -36.43
C THR A 317 -8.53 -0.43 -37.54
N GLU A 318 -8.96 -1.10 -38.59
CA GLU A 318 -9.66 -0.48 -39.71
C GLU A 318 -11.17 -0.47 -39.46
N LEU A 319 -11.83 0.60 -39.89
CA LEU A 319 -13.27 0.80 -39.85
C LEU A 319 -13.88 0.51 -38.46
N ALA A 320 -13.21 0.96 -37.40
CA ALA A 320 -13.72 0.80 -36.05
C ALA A 320 -14.96 1.70 -35.86
N ASP A 321 -16.10 1.08 -35.53
CA ASP A 321 -17.33 1.81 -35.26
C ASP A 321 -17.16 2.64 -33.98
N VAL A 322 -17.51 3.92 -34.07
CA VAL A 322 -17.39 4.85 -32.95
C VAL A 322 -18.71 5.49 -32.59
N SER A 323 -18.94 5.62 -31.29
CA SER A 323 -20.07 6.36 -30.75
C SER A 323 -19.60 7.33 -29.67
N LEU A 324 -20.11 8.55 -29.72
CA LEU A 324 -19.79 9.59 -28.75
C LEU A 324 -20.64 9.38 -27.48
N ALA A 325 -19.98 9.33 -26.33
CA ALA A 325 -20.60 9.27 -25.02
C ALA A 325 -20.29 10.55 -24.23
N SER A 326 -21.25 10.94 -23.39
CA SER A 326 -21.07 12.06 -22.46
C SER A 326 -19.95 11.79 -21.46
N PRO A 327 -19.21 12.83 -21.02
CA PRO A 327 -18.23 12.69 -19.97
C PRO A 327 -18.85 12.15 -18.69
N LEU A 328 -18.05 11.42 -17.92
CA LEU A 328 -18.40 11.08 -16.55
C LEU A 328 -18.45 12.36 -15.70
N THR A 329 -19.50 12.53 -14.91
CA THR A 329 -19.69 13.70 -14.05
C THR A 329 -19.32 13.40 -12.60
N LYS A 330 -18.93 14.45 -11.85
CA LYS A 330 -18.72 14.37 -10.38
C LYS A 330 -19.93 13.76 -9.65
N ARG A 331 -21.15 14.13 -10.05
CA ARG A 331 -22.39 13.62 -9.46
C ARG A 331 -22.59 12.13 -9.71
N GLN A 332 -22.28 11.63 -10.90
CA GLN A 332 -22.36 10.19 -11.20
C GLN A 332 -21.35 9.38 -10.39
N VAL A 333 -20.12 9.88 -10.22
CA VAL A 333 -19.12 9.24 -9.35
C VAL A 333 -19.59 9.22 -7.90
N LEU A 334 -20.11 10.33 -7.39
CA LEU A 334 -20.66 10.42 -6.04
C LEU A 334 -21.82 9.43 -5.84
N LEU A 335 -22.75 9.33 -6.79
CA LEU A 335 -23.87 8.39 -6.74
C LEU A 335 -23.37 6.93 -6.70
N LYS A 336 -22.30 6.58 -7.43
CA LYS A 336 -21.71 5.23 -7.37
C LYS A 336 -21.11 4.91 -6.00
N PHE A 337 -20.41 5.86 -5.37
CA PHE A 337 -19.96 5.68 -3.99
C PHE A 337 -21.14 5.57 -3.04
N GLN A 338 -22.16 6.41 -3.19
CA GLN A 338 -23.36 6.36 -2.38
C GLN A 338 -24.08 5.02 -2.50
N GLN A 339 -24.12 4.39 -3.69
CA GLN A 339 -24.65 3.04 -3.86
C GLN A 339 -23.90 2.00 -3.00
N ALA A 340 -22.57 2.08 -2.94
CA ALA A 340 -21.77 1.19 -2.09
C ALA A 340 -22.05 1.44 -0.60
N PHE A 341 -22.07 2.71 -0.16
CA PHE A 341 -22.36 3.05 1.24
C PHE A 341 -23.79 2.69 1.66
N ASN A 342 -24.80 3.00 0.83
CA ASN A 342 -26.18 2.61 1.09
C ASN A 342 -26.34 1.09 1.20
N TYR A 343 -25.55 0.31 0.44
CA TYR A 343 -25.52 -1.15 0.58
C TYR A 343 -24.98 -1.57 1.94
N ALA A 344 -23.86 -0.98 2.39
CA ALA A 344 -23.30 -1.25 3.72
C ALA A 344 -24.26 -0.88 4.86
N ASP A 345 -24.89 0.30 4.77
CA ASP A 345 -25.92 0.73 5.73
C ASP A 345 -27.11 -0.23 5.74
N SER A 346 -27.60 -0.62 4.56
CA SER A 346 -28.71 -1.56 4.44
C SER A 346 -28.36 -2.95 4.99
N PHE A 347 -27.10 -3.36 4.87
CA PHE A 347 -26.62 -4.60 5.47
C PHE A 347 -26.62 -4.51 6.99
N ALA A 348 -26.03 -3.45 7.56
CA ALA A 348 -25.94 -3.25 9.00
C ALA A 348 -27.33 -3.13 9.66
N ASN A 349 -28.25 -2.40 9.03
CA ASN A 349 -29.62 -2.19 9.52
C ASN A 349 -30.50 -3.45 9.50
N LYS A 350 -30.12 -4.48 8.74
CA LYS A 350 -30.82 -5.79 8.76
C LYS A 350 -30.41 -6.67 9.94
N ILE A 351 -29.33 -6.32 10.63
CA ILE A 351 -28.82 -7.10 11.75
C ILE A 351 -29.49 -6.62 13.04
N PRO A 352 -30.12 -7.53 13.81
CA PRO A 352 -30.67 -7.19 15.12
C PRO A 352 -29.61 -6.57 16.03
N ASP A 353 -30.01 -5.65 16.91
CA ASP A 353 -29.09 -4.97 17.84
C ASP A 353 -28.32 -5.98 18.73
N SER A 354 -28.97 -7.08 19.13
CA SER A 354 -28.36 -8.16 19.92
C SER A 354 -27.17 -8.83 19.22
N ASP A 355 -27.21 -8.88 17.90
CA ASP A 355 -26.24 -9.63 17.08
C ASP A 355 -25.22 -8.70 16.43
N ARG A 356 -25.39 -7.38 16.58
CA ARG A 356 -24.60 -6.37 15.86
C ARG A 356 -23.11 -6.44 16.19
N VAL A 357 -22.75 -6.71 17.44
CA VAL A 357 -21.34 -6.86 17.84
C VAL A 357 -20.72 -8.12 17.23
N SER A 358 -21.43 -9.25 17.26
CA SER A 358 -20.98 -10.50 16.64
C SER A 358 -20.84 -10.36 15.12
N MET A 359 -21.79 -9.70 14.46
CA MET A 359 -21.69 -9.45 13.01
C MET A 359 -20.57 -8.45 12.67
N ALA A 360 -20.34 -7.44 13.50
CA ALA A 360 -19.20 -6.55 13.35
C ALA A 360 -17.87 -7.31 13.48
N ALA A 361 -17.74 -8.22 14.45
CA ALA A 361 -16.58 -9.08 14.61
C ALA A 361 -16.36 -10.01 13.40
N ALA A 362 -17.43 -10.67 12.94
CA ALA A 362 -17.41 -11.50 11.73
C ALA A 362 -16.95 -10.71 10.50
N THR A 363 -17.50 -9.51 10.31
CA THR A 363 -17.15 -8.60 9.21
C THR A 363 -15.72 -8.11 9.31
N TRP A 364 -15.26 -7.77 10.51
CA TRP A 364 -13.89 -7.36 10.76
C TRP A 364 -12.92 -8.48 10.37
N HIS A 365 -13.12 -9.70 10.86
CA HIS A 365 -12.26 -10.84 10.52
C HIS A 365 -12.31 -11.22 9.03
N ALA A 366 -13.49 -11.15 8.41
CA ALA A 366 -13.62 -11.40 6.97
C ALA A 366 -12.82 -10.39 6.13
N CYS A 367 -12.61 -9.19 6.66
CA CYS A 367 -11.88 -8.14 5.97
C CYS A 367 -10.39 -8.01 6.36
N THR A 368 -10.00 -8.47 7.56
CA THR A 368 -8.62 -8.39 8.06
C THR A 368 -7.84 -9.70 7.90
N THR A 369 -8.50 -10.83 7.63
CA THR A 369 -7.81 -12.10 7.39
C THR A 369 -7.11 -12.10 6.02
N SER A 370 -5.78 -12.18 6.02
CA SER A 370 -5.00 -12.32 4.80
C SER A 370 -5.22 -13.70 4.17
N ASN A 371 -6.00 -13.75 3.10
CA ASN A 371 -6.08 -14.93 2.24
C ASN A 371 -4.97 -14.95 1.16
N ASN A 372 -4.13 -13.90 1.05
CA ASN A 372 -3.17 -13.78 -0.05
C ASN A 372 -1.73 -13.90 0.45
N HIS A 373 -1.06 -15.01 0.14
CA HIS A 373 0.35 -15.24 0.46
C HIS A 373 1.35 -14.59 -0.51
N LYS A 374 0.91 -13.99 -1.63
CA LYS A 374 1.84 -13.58 -2.71
C LYS A 374 2.03 -12.07 -2.91
N ASP A 375 1.13 -11.23 -2.41
CA ASP A 375 1.25 -9.80 -2.63
C ASP A 375 1.77 -9.14 -1.36
N ALA A 376 3.10 -9.04 -1.22
CA ALA A 376 3.74 -8.24 -0.18
C ALA A 376 3.23 -6.78 -0.17
N ASN A 377 2.77 -6.27 -1.33
CA ASN A 377 2.14 -4.96 -1.50
C ASN A 377 0.61 -4.92 -1.26
N SER A 378 -0.08 -6.06 -1.09
CA SER A 378 -1.53 -6.11 -0.79
C SER A 378 -1.87 -6.12 0.71
N SER A 379 -0.85 -6.24 1.56
CA SER A 379 -0.97 -6.35 3.01
C SER A 379 -1.71 -5.16 3.65
N ASN A 380 -1.71 -4.01 2.97
CA ASN A 380 -2.36 -2.76 3.40
C ASN A 380 -3.78 -2.56 2.82
N LYS A 381 -4.44 -3.58 2.24
CA LYS A 381 -5.80 -3.43 1.70
C LYS A 381 -6.76 -2.97 2.81
N ILE A 382 -7.32 -1.77 2.61
CA ILE A 382 -8.25 -1.11 3.52
C ILE A 382 -9.57 -1.88 3.54
N SER A 383 -10.05 -2.19 4.75
CA SER A 383 -11.35 -2.82 4.99
C SER A 383 -12.50 -1.81 4.84
N ASN A 384 -12.68 -1.25 3.64
CA ASN A 384 -13.68 -0.19 3.40
C ASN A 384 -15.09 -0.64 3.82
N PHE A 385 -15.42 -1.93 3.64
CA PHE A 385 -16.72 -2.47 4.03
C PHE A 385 -16.94 -2.47 5.55
N ALA A 386 -15.97 -2.94 6.36
CA ALA A 386 -16.17 -3.00 7.81
C ALA A 386 -16.33 -1.59 8.40
N PHE A 387 -15.54 -0.63 7.93
CA PHE A 387 -15.67 0.78 8.33
C PHE A 387 -17.00 1.39 7.87
N ALA A 388 -17.49 1.04 6.67
CA ALA A 388 -18.76 1.54 6.18
C ALA A 388 -19.96 0.96 6.96
N ALA A 389 -19.95 -0.35 7.26
CA ALA A 389 -21.09 -1.03 7.88
C ALA A 389 -21.13 -0.94 9.41
N PHE A 390 -19.97 -0.90 10.09
CA PHE A 390 -19.90 -1.05 11.55
C PHE A 390 -18.96 -0.02 12.20
N ALA A 391 -18.97 1.22 11.70
CA ALA A 391 -18.14 2.31 12.22
C ALA A 391 -18.27 2.47 13.75
N ASP A 392 -19.50 2.48 14.27
CA ASP A 392 -19.77 2.70 15.70
C ASP A 392 -19.22 1.57 16.56
N GLN A 393 -19.33 0.31 16.12
CA GLN A 393 -18.80 -0.84 16.85
C GLN A 393 -17.27 -0.81 16.86
N ILE A 394 -16.65 -0.44 15.73
CA ILE A 394 -15.19 -0.28 15.63
C ILE A 394 -14.71 0.84 16.58
N ILE A 395 -15.37 2.01 16.55
CA ILE A 395 -15.06 3.12 17.47
C ILE A 395 -15.23 2.67 18.92
N GLY A 396 -16.28 1.90 19.21
CA GLY A 396 -16.51 1.30 20.52
C GLY A 396 -15.33 0.45 20.99
N GLN A 397 -14.83 -0.47 20.14
CA GLN A 397 -13.67 -1.31 20.45
C GLN A 397 -12.41 -0.49 20.74
N LEU A 398 -12.20 0.60 20.00
CA LEU A 398 -11.01 1.45 20.12
C LEU A 398 -10.95 2.29 21.42
N LYS A 399 -12.03 2.33 22.22
CA LYS A 399 -12.04 3.01 23.53
C LYS A 399 -11.17 2.29 24.57
N GLU A 400 -10.96 0.99 24.38
CA GLU A 400 -10.15 0.15 25.26
C GLU A 400 -9.03 -0.53 24.47
N LEU A 401 -7.96 -0.92 25.15
CA LEU A 401 -6.90 -1.67 24.50
C LEU A 401 -7.35 -3.12 24.25
N GLN A 402 -7.78 -3.40 23.02
CA GLN A 402 -8.18 -4.76 22.60
C GLN A 402 -6.98 -5.69 22.36
N PHE A 403 -5.81 -5.12 22.01
CA PHE A 403 -4.60 -5.90 21.74
C PHE A 403 -3.84 -6.17 23.03
N THR A 404 -4.25 -7.22 23.74
CA THR A 404 -3.65 -7.62 25.03
C THR A 404 -2.68 -8.79 24.90
N SER A 405 -2.47 -9.30 23.69
CA SER A 405 -1.56 -10.39 23.40
C SER A 405 -0.69 -10.09 22.18
N PHE A 406 0.61 -10.29 22.33
CA PHE A 406 1.61 -10.03 21.28
C PHE A 406 2.49 -11.26 21.07
N LEU A 407 3.09 -11.37 19.89
CA LEU A 407 4.00 -12.46 19.56
C LEU A 407 5.42 -11.92 19.40
N ALA A 408 6.37 -12.46 20.15
CA ALA A 408 7.80 -12.28 19.90
C ALA A 408 8.34 -13.51 19.16
N ALA A 409 9.00 -13.27 18.03
CA ALA A 409 9.61 -14.28 17.17
C ALA A 409 11.14 -14.13 17.17
N GLU A 410 11.82 -14.99 16.40
CA GLU A 410 13.29 -14.98 16.24
C GLU A 410 14.04 -15.16 17.58
N LEU A 411 13.41 -15.87 18.51
CA LEU A 411 13.94 -16.08 19.86
C LEU A 411 15.30 -16.78 19.85
N LYS A 412 15.50 -17.74 18.94
CA LYS A 412 16.78 -18.45 18.79
C LYS A 412 17.95 -17.53 18.42
N GLN A 413 17.69 -16.45 17.67
CA GLN A 413 18.73 -15.52 17.25
C GLN A 413 18.98 -14.39 18.26
N HIS A 414 17.96 -14.03 19.04
CA HIS A 414 17.96 -12.74 19.74
C HIS A 414 17.64 -12.80 21.22
N ASN A 415 17.16 -13.93 21.74
CA ASN A 415 16.80 -14.02 23.15
C ASN A 415 18.04 -14.00 24.05
N GLN A 416 18.12 -12.96 24.88
CA GLN A 416 19.13 -12.72 25.92
C GLN A 416 18.48 -12.69 27.31
N THR A 417 17.19 -13.03 27.41
CA THR A 417 16.42 -12.97 28.65
C THR A 417 16.72 -14.21 29.50
N PRO A 418 17.16 -14.05 30.76
CA PRO A 418 17.37 -15.15 31.70
C PRO A 418 16.14 -16.05 31.86
N ASP A 419 16.39 -17.34 32.07
CA ASP A 419 15.37 -18.38 32.21
C ASP A 419 14.42 -18.09 33.40
N GLU A 420 14.92 -17.45 34.46
CA GLU A 420 14.14 -17.06 35.64
C GLU A 420 13.08 -16.01 35.32
N LEU A 421 13.45 -14.99 34.53
CA LEU A 421 12.52 -13.95 34.06
C LEU A 421 11.55 -14.51 33.01
N TRP A 422 12.04 -15.43 32.18
CA TRP A 422 11.26 -16.13 31.17
C TRP A 422 10.15 -17.00 31.78
N ARG A 423 10.43 -17.67 32.91
CA ARG A 423 9.51 -18.58 33.61
C ARG A 423 8.73 -17.90 34.73
N ASN A 424 8.95 -16.60 34.96
CA ASN A 424 8.27 -15.85 36.00
C ASN A 424 6.75 -15.83 35.75
N LYS A 425 5.98 -16.14 36.79
CA LYS A 425 4.51 -16.12 36.72
C LYS A 425 3.93 -14.72 36.95
N ASP A 426 4.73 -13.79 37.45
CA ASP A 426 4.35 -12.41 37.74
C ASP A 426 4.49 -11.49 36.52
N LYS A 427 3.91 -10.29 36.63
CA LYS A 427 3.99 -9.28 35.59
C LYS A 427 5.38 -8.63 35.58
N ILE A 428 6.09 -8.77 34.46
CA ILE A 428 7.40 -8.18 34.18
C ILE A 428 7.27 -6.89 33.39
N SER A 429 8.23 -5.98 33.54
CA SER A 429 8.30 -4.75 32.74
C SER A 429 8.79 -5.06 31.34
N LEU A 430 8.16 -4.45 30.35
CA LEU A 430 8.37 -4.67 28.94
C LEU A 430 8.59 -3.33 28.24
N GLN A 431 9.52 -3.29 27.29
CA GLN A 431 9.74 -2.11 26.45
C GLN A 431 9.88 -2.50 24.99
N VAL A 432 9.32 -1.69 24.10
CA VAL A 432 9.53 -1.83 22.66
C VAL A 432 10.63 -0.87 22.21
N GLN A 433 11.72 -1.40 21.67
CA GLN A 433 12.81 -0.61 21.09
C GLN A 433 12.99 -0.96 19.61
N ALA A 434 13.57 -0.05 18.85
CA ALA A 434 13.89 -0.26 17.45
C ALA A 434 15.39 -0.54 17.27
N LEU A 435 15.71 -1.57 16.50
CA LEU A 435 17.07 -1.93 16.10
C LEU A 435 16.99 -2.65 14.75
N ASP A 436 17.89 -2.36 13.80
CA ASP A 436 17.97 -3.04 12.50
C ASP A 436 16.63 -3.10 11.74
N ASP A 437 15.92 -1.97 11.68
CA ASP A 437 14.57 -1.83 11.10
C ASP A 437 13.48 -2.75 11.70
N LYS A 438 13.79 -3.39 12.84
CA LYS A 438 12.89 -4.29 13.56
C LYS A 438 12.46 -3.69 14.89
N ARG A 439 11.26 -4.07 15.32
CA ARG A 439 10.76 -3.78 16.67
C ARG A 439 11.12 -4.94 17.57
N PHE A 440 11.99 -4.69 18.52
CA PHE A 440 12.38 -5.67 19.53
C PHE A 440 11.57 -5.46 20.81
N LEU A 441 11.20 -6.56 21.44
CA LEU A 441 10.69 -6.56 22.80
C LEU A 441 11.85 -6.79 23.75
N TYR A 442 11.96 -5.92 24.75
CA TYR A 442 12.89 -6.02 25.86
C TYR A 442 12.12 -6.32 27.15
N VAL A 443 12.75 -7.08 28.03
CA VAL A 443 12.28 -7.39 29.38
C VAL A 443 13.24 -6.76 30.38
N SER A 444 12.74 -5.92 31.28
CA SER A 444 13.57 -5.35 32.34
C SER A 444 13.64 -6.33 33.51
N ASP A 445 14.86 -6.61 33.96
CA ASP A 445 15.11 -7.37 35.18
C ASP A 445 14.96 -6.45 36.40
N PRO A 446 14.00 -6.71 37.30
CA PRO A 446 13.80 -5.88 38.49
C PRO A 446 14.93 -6.00 39.53
N THR A 447 15.81 -7.01 39.41
CA THR A 447 16.91 -7.22 40.36
C THR A 447 18.19 -6.51 39.96
N THR A 448 18.47 -6.43 38.66
CA THR A 448 19.69 -5.82 38.09
C THR A 448 19.43 -4.48 37.40
N GLU A 449 18.16 -4.11 37.21
CA GLU A 449 17.72 -2.92 36.46
C GLU A 449 18.23 -2.90 35.00
N THR A 450 18.59 -4.06 34.44
CA THR A 450 19.03 -4.18 33.04
C THR A 450 17.93 -4.69 32.12
N ASP A 451 17.91 -4.17 30.90
CA ASP A 451 16.99 -4.62 29.85
C ASP A 451 17.60 -5.77 29.03
N HIS A 452 16.88 -6.89 28.97
CA HIS A 452 17.25 -8.05 28.19
C HIS A 452 16.42 -8.14 26.92
N LYS A 453 17.07 -8.36 25.78
CA LYS A 453 16.38 -8.56 24.51
C LYS A 453 15.65 -9.91 24.53
N LEU A 454 14.36 -9.91 24.21
CA LEU A 454 13.55 -11.12 24.14
C LEU A 454 13.52 -11.69 22.72
N GLY A 455 13.17 -10.82 21.76
CA GLY A 455 12.96 -11.21 20.37
C GLY A 455 12.27 -10.10 19.58
N VAL A 456 11.93 -10.41 18.34
CA VAL A 456 11.33 -9.45 17.39
C VAL A 456 9.81 -9.53 17.49
N LEU A 457 9.12 -8.40 17.68
CA LEU A 457 7.67 -8.37 17.59
C LEU A 457 7.23 -8.81 16.18
N SER A 458 6.39 -9.85 16.14
CA SER A 458 5.96 -10.49 14.91
C SER A 458 5.21 -9.50 14.01
N PRO A 459 5.59 -9.34 12.74
CA PRO A 459 4.87 -8.48 11.80
C PRO A 459 3.51 -9.06 11.39
N LYS A 460 3.21 -10.30 11.79
CA LYS A 460 1.96 -11.01 11.46
C LYS A 460 0.82 -10.72 12.45
N GLY A 461 1.09 -10.06 13.57
CA GLY A 461 0.08 -9.72 14.59
C GLY A 461 0.17 -8.25 15.00
N ALA A 462 -0.66 -7.85 15.97
CA ALA A 462 -0.63 -6.51 16.52
C ALA A 462 0.77 -6.17 17.07
N GLN A 463 1.13 -4.88 17.04
CA GLN A 463 2.41 -4.41 17.55
C GLN A 463 2.23 -3.08 18.28
N LEU A 464 2.89 -2.94 19.42
CA LEU A 464 2.99 -1.66 20.10
C LEU A 464 3.98 -0.72 19.37
N PRO A 465 3.78 0.61 19.42
CA PRO A 465 4.73 1.60 18.94
C PRO A 465 6.11 1.46 19.60
N VAL A 466 7.16 1.90 18.90
CA VAL A 466 8.52 2.02 19.48
C VAL A 466 8.48 3.02 20.64
N GLY A 467 9.16 2.72 21.73
CA GLY A 467 9.16 3.50 22.97
C GLY A 467 8.01 3.19 23.92
N THR A 468 7.09 2.28 23.55
CA THR A 468 6.02 1.86 24.47
C THR A 468 6.61 1.06 25.63
N ILE A 469 6.17 1.38 26.84
CA ILE A 469 6.47 0.63 28.07
C ILE A 469 5.17 -0.01 28.56
N ALA A 470 5.24 -1.24 29.06
CA ALA A 470 4.08 -1.93 29.63
C ALA A 470 4.53 -2.96 30.67
N LYS A 471 3.58 -3.48 31.44
CA LYS A 471 3.76 -4.69 32.25
C LYS A 471 3.03 -5.85 31.60
N GLY A 472 3.61 -7.03 31.64
CA GLY A 472 3.05 -8.20 30.98
C GLY A 472 3.61 -9.51 31.47
N LYS A 473 3.16 -10.62 30.88
CA LYS A 473 3.60 -11.97 31.20
C LYS A 473 3.88 -12.74 29.94
N ILE A 474 4.96 -13.53 29.94
CA ILE A 474 5.22 -14.51 28.89
C ILE A 474 4.33 -15.72 29.20
N ILE A 475 3.27 -15.91 28.40
CA ILE A 475 2.20 -16.87 28.68
C ILE A 475 2.58 -18.28 28.21
N GLY A 476 3.49 -18.39 27.24
CA GLY A 476 3.95 -19.69 26.76
C GLY A 476 4.72 -19.64 25.45
N ASN A 477 5.31 -20.78 25.13
CA ASN A 477 6.07 -21.04 23.92
C ASN A 477 5.16 -21.74 22.90
N ALA A 478 5.09 -21.26 21.65
CA ALA A 478 4.46 -22.02 20.59
C ALA A 478 5.42 -23.10 20.10
N ILE A 479 5.34 -24.30 20.67
CA ILE A 479 6.18 -25.44 20.27
C ILE A 479 5.58 -26.06 19.00
N ALA A 480 6.11 -25.64 17.85
CA ALA A 480 5.71 -26.18 16.56
C ALA A 480 6.46 -27.47 16.21
N THR A 481 7.73 -27.56 16.64
CA THR A 481 8.65 -28.67 16.33
C THR A 481 9.55 -29.00 17.52
N ALA A 482 10.07 -30.22 17.52
CA ALA A 482 11.15 -30.66 18.41
C ALA A 482 12.20 -31.43 17.62
N THR A 483 13.38 -31.51 18.22
CA THR A 483 14.55 -32.19 17.69
C THR A 483 14.86 -33.40 18.56
N LEU A 484 15.14 -34.53 17.91
CA LEU A 484 15.64 -35.75 18.54
C LEU A 484 17.11 -35.93 18.16
N ASN A 485 17.96 -36.05 19.16
CA ASN A 485 19.35 -36.46 19.00
C ASN A 485 19.43 -37.95 19.34
N ILE A 486 19.70 -38.77 18.33
CA ILE A 486 19.76 -40.23 18.46
C ILE A 486 21.22 -40.64 18.52
N PRO A 487 21.67 -41.38 19.56
CA PRO A 487 23.04 -41.88 19.63
C PRO A 487 23.41 -42.70 18.38
N GLY A 488 24.54 -42.39 17.75
CA GLY A 488 25.02 -43.06 16.52
C GLY A 488 24.36 -42.58 15.22
N VAL A 489 23.55 -41.50 15.26
CA VAL A 489 23.02 -40.83 14.07
C VAL A 489 23.58 -39.42 14.00
N ASP A 490 24.37 -39.13 12.97
CA ASP A 490 25.17 -37.89 12.85
C ASP A 490 24.32 -36.62 12.67
N GLN A 491 23.05 -36.75 12.32
CA GLN A 491 22.15 -35.62 12.07
C GLN A 491 20.94 -35.62 12.99
N PRO A 492 20.59 -34.47 13.59
CA PRO A 492 19.39 -34.33 14.40
C PRO A 492 18.12 -34.58 13.58
N ILE A 493 17.14 -35.24 14.19
CA ILE A 493 15.86 -35.58 13.58
C ILE A 493 14.81 -34.57 14.05
N THR A 494 14.24 -33.80 13.13
CA THR A 494 13.16 -32.85 13.45
C THR A 494 11.80 -33.42 13.07
N PHE A 495 10.83 -33.29 13.97
CA PHE A 495 9.42 -33.57 13.70
C PHE A 495 8.56 -32.38 14.14
N GLY A 496 7.30 -32.33 13.71
CA GLY A 496 6.48 -31.13 13.94
C GLY A 496 5.00 -31.41 14.18
N LYS A 497 4.22 -30.31 14.11
CA LYS A 497 2.82 -30.25 14.54
C LYS A 497 2.62 -30.61 16.02
N MET A 498 3.61 -30.38 16.88
CA MET A 498 3.48 -30.74 18.30
C MET A 498 2.28 -30.08 18.98
N GLY A 499 2.00 -28.83 18.63
CA GLY A 499 0.81 -28.09 19.08
C GLY A 499 -0.55 -28.72 18.72
N ALA A 500 -0.61 -29.79 17.91
CA ALA A 500 -1.84 -30.49 17.54
C ALA A 500 -2.02 -31.84 18.26
N TYR A 501 -1.10 -32.21 19.14
CA TYR A 501 -1.07 -33.52 19.79
C TYR A 501 -0.84 -33.41 21.31
N GLU A 502 -0.74 -34.56 21.97
CA GLU A 502 -0.85 -34.72 23.42
C GLU A 502 0.29 -34.06 24.22
N CYS A 503 1.42 -33.75 23.57
CA CYS A 503 2.57 -33.10 24.19
C CYS A 503 2.64 -31.59 23.89
N CYS A 504 1.56 -30.95 23.45
CA CYS A 504 1.55 -29.54 23.03
C CYS A 504 1.97 -28.55 24.13
N ASP A 505 1.68 -28.84 25.40
CA ASP A 505 1.95 -27.95 26.54
C ASP A 505 3.27 -28.28 27.27
N ARG A 506 3.97 -29.35 26.87
CA ARG A 506 5.24 -29.76 27.50
C ARG A 506 6.43 -29.26 26.69
N GLN A 507 7.24 -28.43 27.33
CA GLN A 507 8.57 -28.09 26.83
C GLN A 507 9.57 -29.17 27.25
N PHE A 508 10.33 -29.67 26.29
CA PHE A 508 11.43 -30.60 26.49
C PHE A 508 12.79 -29.88 26.42
N ASN A 509 13.66 -30.11 27.40
CA ASN A 509 15.00 -29.51 27.46
C ASN A 509 16.08 -30.59 27.63
N ASP A 510 16.58 -31.10 26.49
CA ASP A 510 17.58 -32.17 26.44
C ASP A 510 17.24 -33.39 27.33
N GLU A 511 15.96 -33.76 27.34
CA GLU A 511 15.46 -34.88 28.13
C GLU A 511 15.70 -36.21 27.41
N LEU A 512 16.21 -37.23 28.12
CA LEU A 512 16.32 -38.57 27.55
C LEU A 512 14.94 -39.23 27.55
N VAL A 513 14.46 -39.61 26.37
CA VAL A 513 13.16 -40.26 26.18
C VAL A 513 13.27 -41.49 25.29
N LYS A 514 12.39 -42.46 25.53
CA LYS A 514 12.20 -43.59 24.63
C LYS A 514 11.16 -43.21 23.58
N VAL A 515 11.57 -43.23 22.32
CA VAL A 515 10.76 -42.84 21.18
C VAL A 515 10.28 -44.09 20.45
N THR A 516 9.00 -44.12 20.06
CA THR A 516 8.46 -45.14 19.15
C THR A 516 7.83 -44.48 17.93
N LEU A 517 8.17 -44.96 16.73
CA LEU A 517 7.55 -44.52 15.47
C LEU A 517 6.41 -45.45 15.09
N LYS A 518 5.23 -44.90 14.81
CA LYS A 518 4.06 -45.66 14.32
C LYS A 518 3.32 -44.88 13.23
N PRO A 519 2.80 -45.54 12.19
CA PRO A 519 1.86 -44.92 11.26
C PRO A 519 0.61 -44.45 12.01
N ILE A 520 0.19 -43.22 11.74
CA ILE A 520 -1.09 -42.71 12.20
C ILE A 520 -2.11 -42.97 11.09
N ALA A 521 -3.28 -43.46 11.50
CA ALA A 521 -4.39 -43.73 10.60
C ALA A 521 -4.70 -42.47 9.76
N PRO A 522 -4.89 -42.63 8.44
CA PRO A 522 -5.24 -41.52 7.58
C PRO A 522 -6.56 -40.90 8.03
N GLN A 523 -6.58 -39.59 8.26
CA GLN A 523 -7.81 -38.89 8.61
C GLN A 523 -8.68 -38.76 7.36
N THR A 524 -9.96 -39.08 7.50
CA THR A 524 -10.98 -38.77 6.49
C THR A 524 -11.28 -37.29 6.54
N LYS A 525 -11.07 -36.62 5.40
CA LYS A 525 -11.40 -35.22 5.22
C LYS A 525 -12.69 -35.08 4.44
N PRO A 526 -13.68 -34.33 4.94
CA PRO A 526 -14.86 -33.98 4.16
C PRO A 526 -14.49 -33.09 2.97
N ILE A 527 -15.04 -33.41 1.81
CA ILE A 527 -14.86 -32.69 0.54
C ILE A 527 -16.23 -32.42 -0.09
N LEU A 528 -16.24 -31.51 -1.05
CA LEU A 528 -17.40 -31.26 -1.90
C LEU A 528 -17.09 -31.66 -3.35
N ARG A 529 -18.03 -32.34 -4.01
CA ARG A 529 -17.93 -32.76 -5.42
C ARG A 529 -18.98 -32.07 -6.29
N LEU A 530 -18.60 -31.76 -7.52
CA LEU A 530 -19.49 -31.34 -8.61
C LEU A 530 -19.29 -32.32 -9.75
N ASP A 531 -20.37 -32.89 -10.29
CA ASP A 531 -20.33 -33.89 -11.37
C ASP A 531 -19.37 -35.07 -11.07
N GLY A 532 -19.36 -35.53 -9.82
CA GLY A 532 -18.48 -36.60 -9.34
C GLY A 532 -17.01 -36.21 -9.14
N LYS A 533 -16.62 -34.97 -9.43
CA LYS A 533 -15.25 -34.47 -9.32
C LYS A 533 -15.07 -33.55 -8.12
N GLU A 534 -13.93 -33.64 -7.45
CA GLU A 534 -13.61 -32.80 -6.28
C GLU A 534 -13.55 -31.31 -6.65
N ILE A 535 -14.32 -30.49 -5.93
CA ILE A 535 -14.22 -29.02 -5.93
C ILE A 535 -13.16 -28.59 -4.90
N GLY A 536 -13.12 -29.24 -3.72
CA GLY A 536 -12.09 -29.02 -2.70
C GLY A 536 -12.47 -29.56 -1.30
N GLU A 537 -11.67 -29.18 -0.29
CA GLU A 537 -11.82 -29.60 1.11
C GLU A 537 -12.77 -28.63 1.86
N LEU A 538 -13.74 -29.17 2.61
CA LEU A 538 -14.62 -28.37 3.47
C LEU A 538 -13.81 -27.72 4.61
N ASP A 539 -14.13 -26.46 4.92
CA ASP A 539 -13.56 -25.81 6.10
C ASP A 539 -14.21 -26.28 7.40
N SER A 540 -13.56 -26.01 8.54
CA SER A 540 -14.02 -26.50 9.85
C SER A 540 -15.43 -26.02 10.20
N LEU A 541 -15.73 -24.76 9.90
CA LEU A 541 -17.04 -24.15 10.16
C LEU A 541 -18.16 -24.80 9.32
N SER A 542 -17.89 -25.11 8.05
CA SER A 542 -18.86 -25.82 7.20
C SER A 542 -19.06 -27.27 7.63
N ILE A 543 -18.01 -27.92 8.14
CA ILE A 543 -18.09 -29.27 8.70
C ILE A 543 -19.02 -29.28 9.92
N GLU A 544 -18.86 -28.32 10.85
CA GLU A 544 -19.73 -28.18 12.02
C GLU A 544 -21.18 -27.92 11.64
N MET A 545 -21.42 -26.95 10.75
CA MET A 545 -22.76 -26.63 10.25
C MET A 545 -23.44 -27.86 9.62
N LEU A 546 -22.73 -28.62 8.77
CA LEU A 546 -23.29 -29.82 8.15
C LEU A 546 -23.52 -30.96 9.15
N LYS A 547 -22.75 -31.05 10.24
CA LYS A 547 -22.97 -32.01 11.32
C LYS A 547 -24.23 -31.68 12.10
N GLU A 548 -24.44 -30.41 12.47
CA GLU A 548 -25.61 -29.98 13.26
C GLU A 548 -26.93 -30.31 12.56
N VAL A 549 -26.98 -30.17 11.23
CA VAL A 549 -28.18 -30.52 10.44
C VAL A 549 -28.16 -31.96 9.90
N ASN A 550 -27.24 -32.81 10.38
CA ASN A 550 -27.08 -34.21 10.00
C ASN A 550 -26.95 -34.45 8.47
N ARG A 551 -26.26 -33.54 7.77
CA ARG A 551 -26.00 -33.56 6.32
C ARG A 551 -24.55 -33.84 5.95
N LEU A 552 -23.65 -34.02 6.91
CA LEU A 552 -22.28 -34.48 6.65
C LEU A 552 -22.23 -35.99 6.39
N LYS A 553 -22.74 -36.43 5.23
CA LYS A 553 -22.84 -37.86 4.82
C LYS A 553 -22.35 -38.05 3.40
N GLU A 554 -21.69 -39.18 3.12
CA GLU A 554 -21.22 -39.51 1.76
C GLU A 554 -22.43 -39.59 0.83
N GLY A 555 -22.33 -38.99 -0.35
CA GLY A 555 -23.40 -39.00 -1.34
C GLY A 555 -24.52 -37.97 -1.07
N GLN A 556 -24.44 -37.19 0.01
CA GLN A 556 -25.47 -36.19 0.31
C GLN A 556 -25.44 -35.09 -0.76
N LYS A 557 -26.55 -34.97 -1.50
CA LYS A 557 -26.73 -33.91 -2.51
C LYS A 557 -27.30 -32.64 -1.90
N LEU A 558 -26.83 -31.51 -2.40
CA LEU A 558 -27.22 -30.16 -1.97
C LEU A 558 -27.37 -29.27 -3.20
N ASP A 559 -28.53 -28.62 -3.33
CA ASP A 559 -28.75 -27.62 -4.37
C ASP A 559 -28.26 -26.26 -3.88
N VAL A 560 -27.34 -25.67 -4.64
CA VAL A 560 -26.57 -24.52 -4.24
C VAL A 560 -26.32 -23.56 -5.41
N THR A 561 -26.05 -22.31 -5.07
CA THR A 561 -25.44 -21.34 -5.97
C THR A 561 -23.96 -21.24 -5.64
N LEU A 562 -23.09 -21.45 -6.63
CA LEU A 562 -21.64 -21.44 -6.47
C LEU A 562 -21.07 -20.06 -6.76
N ASN A 563 -20.15 -19.60 -5.91
CA ASN A 563 -19.36 -18.39 -6.13
C ASN A 563 -17.91 -18.65 -5.74
N THR A 564 -16.98 -18.40 -6.65
CA THR A 564 -15.54 -18.55 -6.42
C THR A 564 -14.89 -17.22 -6.07
N PHE A 565 -14.09 -17.22 -5.02
CA PHE A 565 -13.36 -16.05 -4.52
C PHE A 565 -11.87 -16.37 -4.34
N GLY A 566 -11.07 -15.31 -4.14
CA GLY A 566 -9.62 -15.42 -3.97
C GLY A 566 -8.87 -15.61 -5.29
N SER A 567 -7.54 -15.59 -5.24
CA SER A 567 -6.64 -15.77 -6.40
C SER A 567 -5.58 -16.83 -6.12
N ASP A 568 -5.06 -17.47 -7.17
CA ASP A 568 -4.03 -18.51 -7.12
C ASP A 568 -4.35 -19.66 -6.14
N SER A 569 -3.41 -19.98 -5.24
CA SER A 569 -3.44 -21.09 -4.29
C SER A 569 -4.39 -20.88 -3.11
N ALA A 570 -5.02 -19.71 -3.00
CA ALA A 570 -5.99 -19.38 -1.96
C ALA A 570 -7.41 -19.19 -2.50
N THR A 571 -7.69 -19.79 -3.65
CA THR A 571 -9.05 -19.89 -4.18
C THR A 571 -9.95 -20.72 -3.26
N TYR A 572 -11.14 -20.20 -3.01
CA TYR A 572 -12.19 -20.88 -2.26
C TYR A 572 -13.53 -20.68 -2.97
N THR A 573 -14.42 -21.66 -2.83
CA THR A 573 -15.77 -21.59 -3.38
C THR A 573 -16.78 -21.61 -2.24
N LEU A 574 -17.76 -20.70 -2.32
CA LEU A 574 -18.92 -20.66 -1.45
C LEU A 574 -20.10 -21.29 -2.20
N ALA A 575 -20.67 -22.33 -1.60
CA ALA A 575 -21.88 -22.99 -2.06
C ALA A 575 -23.05 -22.53 -1.17
N THR A 576 -23.92 -21.70 -1.73
CA THR A 576 -25.04 -21.09 -0.99
C THR A 576 -26.33 -21.85 -1.29
N THR A 577 -26.93 -22.46 -0.28
CA THR A 577 -28.21 -23.15 -0.42
C THR A 577 -29.37 -22.16 -0.63
N ALA A 578 -30.53 -22.62 -1.10
CA ALA A 578 -31.72 -21.79 -1.26
C ALA A 578 -32.20 -21.12 0.05
N MET A 579 -31.88 -21.70 1.20
CA MET A 579 -32.19 -21.14 2.53
C MET A 579 -31.14 -20.13 3.01
N GLY A 580 -30.12 -19.83 2.20
CA GLY A 580 -29.05 -18.90 2.54
C GLY A 580 -27.89 -19.49 3.36
N ASN A 581 -27.91 -20.78 3.70
CA ASN A 581 -26.76 -21.43 4.35
C ASN A 581 -25.58 -21.49 3.38
N ILE A 582 -24.39 -21.17 3.87
CA ILE A 582 -23.19 -21.08 3.05
C ILE A 582 -22.19 -22.15 3.49
N ILE A 583 -21.78 -22.96 2.52
CA ILE A 583 -20.79 -24.03 2.67
C ILE A 583 -19.51 -23.55 1.97
N ARG A 584 -18.44 -23.40 2.74
CA ARG A 584 -17.13 -22.98 2.23
C ARG A 584 -16.25 -24.18 1.93
N VAL A 585 -15.67 -24.16 0.73
CA VAL A 585 -14.74 -25.15 0.24
C VAL A 585 -13.42 -24.46 -0.07
N ASN A 586 -12.34 -24.88 0.59
CA ASN A 586 -11.00 -24.38 0.36
C ASN A 586 -10.25 -25.23 -0.67
N ARG A 587 -9.13 -24.70 -1.20
CA ARG A 587 -8.14 -25.45 -2.01
C ARG A 587 -8.62 -25.90 -3.39
N GLN A 588 -9.47 -25.11 -4.05
CA GLN A 588 -9.90 -25.39 -5.41
C GLN A 588 -8.74 -25.47 -6.40
N ALA A 589 -7.65 -24.73 -6.14
CA ALA A 589 -6.40 -24.76 -6.93
C ALA A 589 -5.71 -26.13 -7.02
N PHE A 590 -6.12 -27.14 -6.26
CA PHE A 590 -5.54 -28.49 -6.30
C PHE A 590 -6.55 -29.57 -6.75
N ALA A 591 -7.76 -29.17 -7.13
CA ALA A 591 -8.87 -30.06 -7.44
C ALA A 591 -9.11 -30.18 -8.96
N ALA A 592 -10.22 -30.77 -9.42
CA ALA A 592 -10.49 -30.91 -10.86
C ALA A 592 -10.95 -29.61 -11.54
N HIS A 593 -11.39 -28.62 -10.74
CA HIS A 593 -11.98 -27.36 -11.17
C HIS A 593 -11.05 -26.15 -10.97
N GLN A 594 -9.73 -26.34 -11.06
CA GLN A 594 -8.73 -25.29 -10.71
C GLN A 594 -8.85 -24.02 -11.57
N GLN A 595 -9.26 -24.17 -12.84
CA GLN A 595 -9.41 -23.06 -13.79
C GLN A 595 -10.84 -22.53 -13.89
N GLN A 596 -11.81 -23.21 -13.26
CA GLN A 596 -13.20 -22.79 -13.32
C GLN A 596 -13.49 -21.79 -12.20
N ARG A 597 -14.06 -20.64 -12.55
CA ARG A 597 -14.58 -19.67 -11.59
C ARG A 597 -16.09 -19.64 -11.69
N PHE A 598 -16.74 -19.92 -10.57
CA PHE A 598 -18.18 -19.81 -10.44
C PHE A 598 -18.55 -18.36 -10.09
N ASN A 599 -19.58 -17.83 -10.74
CA ASN A 599 -20.11 -16.48 -10.56
C ASN A 599 -21.64 -16.49 -10.52
N GLY A 600 -22.20 -17.28 -9.59
CA GLY A 600 -23.64 -17.33 -9.34
C GLY A 600 -24.36 -18.45 -10.10
N GLU A 601 -23.65 -19.46 -10.59
CA GLU A 601 -24.29 -20.59 -11.27
C GLU A 601 -25.02 -21.49 -10.28
N PRO A 602 -26.26 -21.90 -10.56
CA PRO A 602 -26.93 -22.96 -9.82
C PRO A 602 -26.27 -24.31 -10.13
N ALA A 603 -26.08 -25.12 -9.10
CA ALA A 603 -25.49 -26.45 -9.21
C ALA A 603 -26.02 -27.39 -8.11
N THR A 604 -25.98 -28.69 -8.37
CA THR A 604 -26.17 -29.72 -7.35
C THR A 604 -24.82 -30.31 -7.01
N VAL A 605 -24.38 -30.11 -5.77
CA VAL A 605 -23.10 -30.61 -5.25
C VAL A 605 -23.31 -31.80 -4.33
N GLU A 606 -22.29 -32.63 -4.18
CA GLU A 606 -22.31 -33.84 -3.37
C GLU A 606 -21.24 -33.77 -2.26
N VAL A 607 -21.61 -34.11 -1.03
CA VAL A 607 -20.65 -34.30 0.07
C VAL A 607 -19.94 -35.63 -0.09
N GLY A 608 -18.62 -35.61 -0.04
CA GLY A 608 -17.79 -36.82 -0.06
C GLY A 608 -16.70 -36.81 1.00
N PHE A 609 -15.98 -37.92 1.12
CA PHE A 609 -14.82 -38.04 2.01
C PHE A 609 -13.57 -38.50 1.23
N LYS A 610 -12.44 -37.90 1.58
CA LYS A 610 -11.11 -38.23 1.03
C LYS A 610 -10.19 -38.66 2.16
N GLN A 611 -9.53 -39.79 2.02
CA GLN A 611 -8.49 -40.20 2.98
C GLN A 611 -7.22 -39.39 2.74
N SER A 612 -6.65 -38.83 3.80
CA SER A 612 -5.29 -38.29 3.74
C SER A 612 -4.28 -39.42 3.50
N GLN A 613 -3.06 -39.10 3.07
CA GLN A 613 -1.99 -40.09 3.15
C GLN A 613 -1.65 -40.40 4.61
N PRO A 614 -1.26 -41.65 4.94
CA PRO A 614 -0.78 -41.99 6.28
C PRO A 614 0.48 -41.20 6.61
N ALA A 615 0.56 -40.71 7.84
CA ALA A 615 1.72 -39.99 8.36
C ALA A 615 2.44 -40.83 9.41
N MET A 616 3.76 -40.66 9.54
CA MET A 616 4.51 -41.31 10.62
C MET A 616 4.44 -40.44 11.88
N GLY A 617 3.90 -41.00 12.96
CA GLY A 617 3.81 -40.39 14.27
C GLY A 617 5.03 -40.67 15.15
N VAL A 618 5.35 -39.72 16.02
CA VAL A 618 6.42 -39.81 17.02
C VAL A 618 5.77 -39.95 18.39
N PHE A 619 5.83 -41.13 18.96
CA PHE A 619 5.33 -41.41 20.31
C PHE A 619 6.48 -41.35 21.31
N LEU A 620 6.27 -40.67 22.43
CA LEU A 620 7.21 -40.56 23.52
C LEU A 620 6.69 -41.37 24.70
N ASP A 621 7.56 -42.18 25.31
CA ASP A 621 7.29 -42.82 26.59
C ASP A 621 7.50 -41.80 27.71
N LEU A 622 6.40 -41.32 28.29
CA LEU A 622 6.37 -40.36 29.39
C LEU A 622 5.63 -40.99 30.56
N ASP A 623 6.31 -41.16 31.68
CA ASP A 623 5.78 -41.71 32.93
C ASP A 623 5.10 -43.10 32.75
N GLY A 624 5.66 -43.93 31.86
CA GLY A 624 5.15 -45.27 31.55
C GLY A 624 3.97 -45.29 30.56
N SER A 625 3.66 -44.16 29.93
CA SER A 625 2.59 -44.02 28.94
C SER A 625 3.15 -43.51 27.60
N GLN A 626 2.74 -44.14 26.48
CA GLN A 626 3.08 -43.65 25.14
C GLN A 626 2.15 -42.53 24.73
N LYS A 627 2.68 -41.31 24.59
CA LYS A 627 1.94 -40.13 24.13
C LYS A 627 2.40 -39.69 22.75
N LEU A 628 1.46 -39.37 21.87
CA LEU A 628 1.79 -38.84 20.55
C LEU A 628 2.30 -37.41 20.68
N ALA A 629 3.57 -37.19 20.38
CA ALA A 629 4.19 -35.87 20.47
C ALA A 629 4.09 -35.07 19.16
N GLY A 630 4.03 -35.73 18.01
CA GLY A 630 3.97 -35.04 16.72
C GLY A 630 4.10 -35.97 15.53
N ILE A 631 4.21 -35.38 14.33
CA ILE A 631 4.30 -36.14 13.08
C ILE A 631 5.40 -35.62 12.15
N PHE A 632 5.86 -36.51 11.27
CA PHE A 632 6.63 -36.13 10.10
C PHE A 632 5.71 -35.63 8.99
N THR A 633 6.01 -34.46 8.45
CA THR A 633 5.28 -33.85 7.33
C THR A 633 6.19 -33.77 6.10
N ASN A 634 5.65 -33.32 4.97
CA ASN A 634 6.44 -33.09 3.75
C ASN A 634 7.58 -32.08 3.93
N ASN A 635 7.57 -31.28 5.00
CA ASN A 635 8.64 -30.33 5.32
C ASN A 635 9.83 -30.97 6.06
N HIS A 636 9.72 -32.24 6.47
CA HIS A 636 10.75 -32.96 7.25
C HIS A 636 11.41 -34.08 6.42
N LYS A 637 11.61 -33.86 5.12
CA LYS A 637 12.19 -34.87 4.19
C LYS A 637 13.59 -35.32 4.62
N SER A 638 14.45 -34.38 5.00
CA SER A 638 15.81 -34.69 5.47
C SER A 638 15.79 -35.62 6.69
N SER A 639 14.98 -35.30 7.70
CA SER A 639 14.86 -36.14 8.90
C SER A 639 14.29 -37.53 8.59
N LYS A 640 13.34 -37.63 7.65
CA LYS A 640 12.86 -38.92 7.14
C LYS A 640 13.99 -39.72 6.47
N GLU A 641 14.77 -39.11 5.60
CA GLU A 641 15.89 -39.76 4.91
C GLU A 641 16.98 -40.22 5.89
N THR A 642 17.30 -39.42 6.91
CA THR A 642 18.24 -39.80 7.96
C THR A 642 17.74 -40.99 8.77
N LEU A 643 16.46 -41.02 9.15
CA LEU A 643 15.86 -42.18 9.83
C LEU A 643 15.83 -43.43 8.94
N ILE A 644 15.63 -43.28 7.63
CA ILE A 644 15.71 -44.40 6.67
C ILE A 644 17.15 -44.95 6.63
N LYS A 645 18.16 -44.09 6.50
CA LYS A 645 19.58 -44.49 6.51
C LYS A 645 19.99 -45.18 7.81
N ALA A 646 19.45 -44.73 8.93
CA ALA A 646 19.66 -45.35 10.24
C ALA A 646 18.85 -46.65 10.46
N GLY A 647 18.00 -47.07 9.52
CA GLY A 647 17.15 -48.26 9.66
C GLY A 647 16.01 -48.11 10.68
N LEU A 648 15.71 -46.88 11.11
CA LEU A 648 14.72 -46.56 12.14
C LEU A 648 13.36 -46.14 11.56
N TRP A 649 13.26 -45.85 10.26
CA TRP A 649 11.98 -45.50 9.61
C TRP A 649 11.12 -46.73 9.31
N LYS A 650 10.51 -47.32 10.35
CA LYS A 650 9.57 -48.45 10.22
C LYS A 650 8.55 -48.43 11.36
N ASP A 651 7.41 -49.09 11.13
CA ASP A 651 6.39 -49.24 12.17
C ASP A 651 6.95 -49.99 13.40
N GLY A 652 6.63 -49.48 14.58
CA GLY A 652 7.08 -50.00 15.87
C GLY A 652 8.56 -49.75 16.20
N ALA A 653 9.32 -49.07 15.34
CA ALA A 653 10.73 -48.76 15.62
C ALA A 653 10.86 -47.99 16.93
N THR A 654 11.67 -48.51 17.86
CA THR A 654 11.82 -47.94 19.19
C THR A 654 13.29 -47.72 19.52
N PHE A 655 13.64 -46.52 19.99
CA PHE A 655 15.00 -46.12 20.28
C PHE A 655 15.03 -45.04 21.37
N ASN A 656 16.18 -44.90 22.05
CA ASN A 656 16.39 -43.80 22.98
C ASN A 656 16.92 -42.58 22.23
N ALA A 657 16.42 -41.40 22.56
CA ALA A 657 16.88 -40.14 22.02
C ALA A 657 16.79 -39.05 23.07
N THR A 658 17.66 -38.05 22.94
CA THR A 658 17.53 -36.81 23.69
C THR A 658 16.61 -35.87 22.93
N ILE A 659 15.52 -35.41 23.55
CA ILE A 659 14.53 -34.53 22.94
C ILE A 659 14.67 -33.09 23.42
N THR A 660 14.61 -32.15 22.47
CA THR A 660 14.67 -30.71 22.75
C THR A 660 13.62 -29.96 21.92
N SER A 661 12.79 -29.17 22.59
CA SER A 661 11.75 -28.36 21.95
C SER A 661 12.34 -27.16 21.23
N ASN A 662 11.91 -26.91 20.00
CA ASN A 662 12.38 -25.75 19.24
C ASN A 662 11.44 -24.56 19.47
N ILE A 663 11.82 -23.68 20.40
CA ILE A 663 11.07 -22.46 20.69
C ILE A 663 11.45 -21.38 19.69
N THR A 664 10.49 -21.00 18.85
CA THR A 664 10.70 -19.97 17.81
C THR A 664 9.84 -18.74 18.02
N ILE A 665 8.75 -18.87 18.79
CA ILE A 665 7.78 -17.81 19.07
C ILE A 665 7.33 -17.91 20.54
N ALA A 666 7.25 -16.76 21.20
CA ALA A 666 6.66 -16.59 22.53
C ALA A 666 5.41 -15.71 22.44
N LYS A 667 4.39 -16.07 23.21
CA LYS A 667 3.17 -15.26 23.39
C LYS A 667 3.31 -14.44 24.66
N ILE A 668 3.10 -13.13 24.55
CA ILE A 668 3.16 -12.18 25.66
C ILE A 668 1.77 -11.61 25.91
N ALA A 669 1.23 -11.77 27.13
CA ALA A 669 0.08 -11.03 27.60
C ALA A 669 0.54 -9.68 28.14
N ILE A 670 -0.14 -8.61 27.77
CA ILE A 670 0.10 -7.27 28.29
C ILE A 670 -1.07 -6.86 29.18
N ASP A 671 -0.75 -6.26 30.31
CA ASP A 671 -1.72 -5.61 31.18
C ASP A 671 -2.12 -4.26 30.57
N PRO A 672 -3.37 -4.10 30.12
CA PRO A 672 -3.83 -2.88 29.45
C PRO A 672 -3.62 -1.61 30.26
N ASN A 673 -3.79 -1.70 31.58
CA ASN A 673 -3.74 -0.54 32.48
C ASN A 673 -2.31 -0.06 32.74
N SER A 674 -1.31 -0.81 32.30
CA SER A 674 0.11 -0.49 32.48
C SER A 674 0.76 0.12 31.24
N VAL A 675 0.04 0.15 30.10
CA VAL A 675 0.60 0.60 28.83
C VAL A 675 0.81 2.10 28.84
N GLN A 676 2.05 2.51 28.59
CA GLN A 676 2.46 3.89 28.45
C GLN A 676 3.05 4.08 27.05
N TYR A 677 2.33 4.82 26.21
CA TYR A 677 2.82 5.21 24.89
C TYR A 677 3.81 6.38 24.99
N PRO A 678 4.72 6.52 24.01
CA PRO A 678 5.49 7.74 23.87
C PRO A 678 4.56 8.96 23.74
N PRO A 679 4.96 10.14 24.26
CA PRO A 679 4.27 11.40 24.02
C PRO A 679 4.00 11.65 22.53
N LEU A 680 2.91 12.35 22.23
CA LEU A 680 2.57 12.73 20.86
C LEU A 680 3.73 13.52 20.22
N GLY A 681 4.13 13.15 19.01
CA GLY A 681 5.31 13.72 18.32
C GLY A 681 6.65 12.99 18.60
N GLN A 682 6.70 12.07 19.56
CA GLN A 682 7.86 11.20 19.81
C GLN A 682 7.69 9.79 19.24
N TRP A 683 6.68 9.61 18.39
CA TRP A 683 6.42 8.33 17.73
C TRP A 683 7.39 8.20 16.58
N ILE A 684 8.27 7.20 16.66
CA ILE A 684 9.32 6.98 15.66
C ILE A 684 9.07 5.68 14.89
N SER A 685 9.40 5.68 13.60
CA SER A 685 9.55 4.44 12.84
C SER A 685 10.84 3.71 13.27
N PRO A 686 10.94 2.39 13.07
CA PRO A 686 12.20 1.67 13.26
C PRO A 686 13.35 2.26 12.44
N GLU A 687 13.06 2.72 11.22
CA GLU A 687 13.99 3.40 10.31
C GLU A 687 14.55 4.71 10.91
N ARG A 688 13.73 5.47 11.66
CA ARG A 688 14.18 6.71 12.33
C ARG A 688 15.14 6.43 13.49
N ALA A 689 14.97 5.34 14.23
CA ALA A 689 15.84 5.02 15.36
C ALA A 689 17.32 4.83 14.94
N GLN A 690 17.56 4.47 13.68
CA GLN A 690 18.90 4.36 13.10
C GLN A 690 19.42 5.69 12.51
N ASN A 691 18.56 6.47 11.87
CA ASN A 691 18.94 7.69 11.14
C ASN A 691 19.05 8.95 12.02
N SER A 692 19.44 8.79 13.29
CA SER A 692 19.84 9.92 14.13
C SER A 692 21.22 10.43 13.69
N THR A 693 21.34 10.93 12.46
CA THR A 693 22.60 11.40 11.87
C THR A 693 22.63 12.92 11.70
N VAL A 694 23.86 13.42 11.84
CA VAL A 694 24.36 14.80 11.83
C VAL A 694 23.57 15.74 10.89
N PRO A 695 23.16 16.94 11.37
CA PRO A 695 22.47 17.91 10.53
C PRO A 695 23.31 18.28 9.32
N THR A 696 22.68 18.27 8.15
CA THR A 696 23.28 18.67 6.89
C THR A 696 23.74 20.13 6.95
N PRO A 697 24.76 20.54 6.17
CA PRO A 697 25.20 21.94 6.10
C PRO A 697 24.09 22.96 5.79
N ILE A 698 23.00 22.51 5.18
CA ILE A 698 21.81 23.32 4.87
C ILE A 698 20.86 23.43 6.06
N GLU A 699 20.70 22.38 6.87
CA GLU A 699 19.98 22.45 8.16
C GLU A 699 20.71 23.39 9.13
N ILE A 700 22.04 23.40 9.12
CA ILE A 700 22.85 24.36 9.88
C ILE A 700 22.58 25.82 9.43
N LEU A 701 22.36 26.05 8.13
CA LEU A 701 22.03 27.38 7.60
C LEU A 701 20.59 27.81 7.98
N ALA A 702 19.65 26.86 7.94
CA ALA A 702 18.27 27.08 8.37
C ALA A 702 18.20 27.39 9.88
N ASP A 703 18.92 26.62 10.71
CA ASP A 703 19.01 26.83 12.15
C ASP A 703 19.64 28.18 12.48
N ARG A 704 20.72 28.58 11.79
CA ARG A 704 21.34 29.92 11.97
C ARG A 704 20.39 31.07 11.66
N PHE A 705 19.49 30.90 10.69
CA PHE A 705 18.48 31.88 10.34
C PHE A 705 17.37 31.94 11.40
N LEU A 706 16.88 30.79 11.86
CA LEU A 706 15.76 30.67 12.81
C LEU A 706 16.14 31.02 14.25
N LEU A 707 17.35 30.66 14.70
CA LEU A 707 17.89 31.00 16.03
C LEU A 707 18.01 32.51 16.27
N LYS A 708 18.00 33.33 15.21
CA LYS A 708 18.04 34.80 15.30
C LYS A 708 16.69 35.47 15.02
N MET A 709 15.65 34.70 14.68
CA MET A 709 14.27 35.18 14.61
C MET A 709 13.52 35.02 15.95
N LYS A 710 13.97 34.09 16.80
CA LYS A 710 13.70 34.10 18.24
C LYS A 710 14.61 35.11 18.92
#